data_AF-A0A6L7VLM9-F1
#
_entry.id   AF-A0A6L7VLM9-F1
#
_cell.length_a   1.000
_cell.length_b   1.000
_cell.length_c   1.000
_cell.angle_alpha   90.00
_cell.angle_beta   90.00
_cell.angle_gamma   90.00
#
_symmetry.space_group_name_H-M   'P 1'
#
loop_
_entity.id
_entity.type
_entity.pdbx_description
1 polymer ?
#
loop_
_entity_poly.entity_id
_entity_poly.type
_entity_poly.pdbx_seq_one_letter_code
_entity_poly.pdbx_strand_id
1 'polypeptide(L)'
;MRSCGCAPRQIHWRLSKNCRLIPAYAKQSCNSSVPVSSLSKRMLRRCCHWWAMQFVLASSTTMLIASCGSSDSDSSSRLRPLTPVTATISARATELFENSRDGEEVWVDITPSVNRSVWVQFAFEGTATEGLDFAIDDPLLTFRPNQTRASTTLRPLNDWLPEETETLTLSLGNLSTATSVGVPGSVAFTIADDGDQELTPAQKVSRAELFLYTDASFSAATAKLEVNVWNFGNMTSSETFMAVSLHRLIRPGELGRAVEEFQRIEVPPLGSGERFRTSFDFSLAALSHGRTYWSYAEIDRVPEEGDYNVLPNREYNGFTLDSRGRILVGCEEPNRPVGETETDPLFEHQWSLQNSGQKAFAAHGGTAGEDLQMQSAIEASQPTGRGVNVAVVDTGLEICHPDLAANVERNESYNFRADLRRESDGWFNAELTDPYLPDSRGDHGTSVAGVIGAKGNNGMGLRGVAPDVRLFGFNYLSENCCREDALGASNREPNSAQIDVFNMSFGTFGFQYSYPDDTVVRYGTRQLRAGLGAIYVKAAGNSFGRCVSFRHVIHDLIGCSSSNGDPFNNVPHLIVVGALNAHGAKASYSSVGSNLWISAPAGEYGVNEPASITTDQFGRYRGYSSRNWPGIAENQDADPYGDYGSNFNGTSAAAPHTAGAVALLLEEEPGLTWRDVKHVLASTARRSNSSRNPDQSQDVMIGNRLATFQRHWITNGAGYMFHNHFGFGALDVDAALNFIRGDFRPDNLGEQQLSEWISYAGDVLNIPDHDGGGLESSLNVDLPARANIEAAQLWVNGTHDNLSDLSIELTSPSGTRSILNQVFNNAIAGDTQLDWQLLSNAFYGESPRGLWRIKIIDAAVGDTGSLDSWAIRFWHGEHP
;
A
#
# COMPACT_ATOMS: atom_id res chain seq x y z
N MET A 1 -69.73 -2.03 20.58
CA MET A 1 -69.83 -1.59 22.00
C MET A 1 -68.43 -1.65 22.60
N ARG A 2 -68.14 -0.78 23.60
CA ARG A 2 -67.13 -0.83 24.71
C ARG A 2 -66.17 -2.06 24.76
N SER A 3 -64.91 -2.02 25.24
CA SER A 3 -63.99 -0.99 25.79
C SER A 3 -62.71 -1.71 26.30
N CYS A 4 -61.51 -1.15 26.53
CA CYS A 4 -60.79 0.09 26.15
C CYS A 4 -59.33 -0.06 26.69
N GLY A 5 -58.32 0.64 26.13
CA GLY A 5 -57.01 0.83 26.79
C GLY A 5 -55.79 0.86 25.87
N CYS A 6 -55.16 2.03 25.72
CA CYS A 6 -53.89 2.23 25.01
C CYS A 6 -52.83 2.82 25.96
N ALA A 7 -51.58 2.35 25.90
CA ALA A 7 -50.35 3.10 26.21
C ALA A 7 -49.10 2.27 25.80
N PRO A 8 -47.89 2.86 25.66
CA PRO A 8 -47.09 2.62 24.44
C PRO A 8 -45.65 2.10 24.67
N ARG A 9 -45.02 1.55 23.62
CA ARG A 9 -43.55 1.43 23.49
C ARG A 9 -43.06 1.66 22.04
N GLN A 10 -41.82 2.13 21.94
CA GLN A 10 -41.14 2.58 20.72
C GLN A 10 -40.64 1.42 19.85
N ILE A 11 -40.50 1.65 18.54
CA ILE A 11 -39.71 0.83 17.61
C ILE A 11 -38.87 1.76 16.71
N HIS A 12 -37.63 1.35 16.44
CA HIS A 12 -36.62 2.12 15.70
C HIS A 12 -36.84 2.14 14.19
N TRP A 13 -36.37 3.19 13.53
CA TRP A 13 -36.32 3.28 12.06
C TRP A 13 -35.09 2.56 11.50
N ARG A 14 -35.29 1.65 10.54
CA ARG A 14 -34.26 1.19 9.59
C ARG A 14 -34.45 1.92 8.27
N LEU A 15 -33.38 2.43 7.68
CA LEU A 15 -33.34 2.86 6.27
C LEU A 15 -32.84 1.70 5.41
N SER A 16 -33.49 1.47 4.27
CA SER A 16 -33.09 0.45 3.29
C SER A 16 -32.98 1.05 1.89
N LYS A 17 -32.09 0.45 1.09
CA LYS A 17 -31.57 0.96 -0.19
C LYS A 17 -32.65 0.99 -1.29
N ASN A 18 -32.53 1.96 -2.21
CA ASN A 18 -32.64 1.87 -3.68
C ASN A 18 -33.44 3.01 -4.34
N CYS A 19 -32.73 3.85 -5.11
CA CYS A 19 -33.24 4.50 -6.32
C CYS A 19 -32.07 4.93 -7.21
N ARG A 20 -32.02 4.46 -8.47
CA ARG A 20 -31.03 4.84 -9.49
C ARG A 20 -31.59 5.98 -10.36
N LEU A 21 -30.70 6.80 -10.93
CA LEU A 21 -31.02 7.75 -12.00
C LEU A 21 -30.32 7.35 -13.31
N ILE A 22 -31.00 7.53 -14.45
CA ILE A 22 -30.49 7.34 -15.81
C ILE A 22 -30.91 8.59 -16.62
N PRO A 23 -30.03 9.18 -17.45
CA PRO A 23 -30.31 10.45 -18.15
C PRO A 23 -30.96 10.26 -19.53
N ALA A 24 -31.73 11.27 -19.99
CA ALA A 24 -32.18 11.38 -21.38
C ALA A 24 -32.36 12.86 -21.82
N TYR A 25 -31.93 13.18 -23.04
CA TYR A 25 -32.03 14.48 -23.71
C TYR A 25 -33.25 14.57 -24.64
N ALA A 26 -33.90 15.75 -24.77
CA ALA A 26 -34.60 16.18 -25.99
C ALA A 26 -34.94 17.69 -26.00
N LYS A 27 -34.91 18.32 -27.19
CA LYS A 27 -35.36 19.72 -27.47
C LYS A 27 -36.72 19.70 -28.19
N GLN A 28 -37.59 20.71 -28.00
CA GLN A 28 -38.09 21.63 -29.07
C GLN A 28 -39.18 22.63 -28.61
N SER A 29 -39.51 23.56 -29.52
CA SER A 29 -40.18 24.87 -29.34
C SER A 29 -41.62 24.94 -29.86
N CYS A 30 -42.42 25.97 -29.47
CA CYS A 30 -43.07 26.96 -30.38
C CYS A 30 -43.98 28.01 -29.70
N ASN A 31 -44.34 29.07 -30.44
CA ASN A 31 -44.95 30.35 -30.01
C ASN A 31 -46.51 30.42 -30.04
N SER A 32 -47.10 31.36 -29.28
CA SER A 32 -47.88 32.54 -29.78
C SER A 32 -49.26 32.90 -29.14
N SER A 33 -49.48 34.23 -29.00
CA SER A 33 -50.76 35.00 -29.07
C SER A 33 -51.71 35.18 -27.84
N VAL A 34 -52.46 36.31 -27.85
CA VAL A 34 -52.95 37.21 -26.74
C VAL A 34 -54.11 38.08 -27.32
N PRO A 35 -55.14 38.70 -26.62
CA PRO A 35 -55.23 39.22 -25.22
C PRO A 35 -56.57 39.09 -24.39
N VAL A 36 -56.46 39.38 -23.06
CA VAL A 36 -57.31 40.22 -22.15
C VAL A 36 -58.86 40.24 -22.21
N SER A 37 -59.54 39.92 -21.08
CA SER A 37 -60.41 40.85 -20.27
C SER A 37 -61.00 40.17 -19.01
N SER A 38 -61.74 40.92 -18.17
CA SER A 38 -61.81 40.75 -16.69
C SER A 38 -63.12 40.21 -16.07
N LEU A 39 -63.04 39.86 -14.76
CA LEU A 39 -64.12 39.53 -13.77
C LEU A 39 -64.76 38.12 -13.90
N SER A 40 -64.74 37.23 -12.89
CA SER A 40 -64.89 37.44 -11.43
C SER A 40 -64.40 36.23 -10.58
N LYS A 41 -64.51 36.30 -9.24
CA LYS A 41 -63.81 35.41 -8.27
C LYS A 41 -64.61 34.15 -7.88
N ARG A 42 -63.99 32.96 -7.99
CA ARG A 42 -64.02 31.80 -7.03
C ARG A 42 -63.15 30.64 -7.59
N MET A 43 -61.82 30.71 -7.50
CA MET A 43 -60.96 30.32 -6.37
C MET A 43 -60.53 28.83 -6.41
N LEU A 44 -59.39 28.56 -7.06
CA LEU A 44 -58.69 27.27 -7.07
C LEU A 44 -57.99 26.98 -5.73
N ARG A 45 -57.88 25.68 -5.39
CA ARG A 45 -56.76 25.12 -4.63
C ARG A 45 -56.46 23.69 -5.09
N ARG A 46 -55.44 23.50 -5.93
CA ARG A 46 -54.60 22.28 -6.02
C ARG A 46 -53.42 22.51 -6.97
N CYS A 47 -52.23 22.12 -6.52
CA CYS A 47 -51.00 21.82 -7.28
C CYS A 47 -50.38 22.91 -8.19
N CYS A 48 -49.15 23.33 -7.83
CA CYS A 48 -48.04 23.49 -8.77
C CYS A 48 -46.70 23.24 -8.05
N HIS A 49 -45.71 22.74 -8.77
CA HIS A 49 -44.33 22.54 -8.32
C HIS A 49 -43.40 23.48 -9.11
N TRP A 50 -42.30 23.89 -8.48
CA TRP A 50 -41.04 24.36 -9.10
C TRP A 50 -41.06 25.57 -10.05
N TRP A 51 -40.37 26.64 -9.66
CA TRP A 51 -39.15 27.18 -10.32
C TRP A 51 -38.65 28.41 -9.52
N ALA A 52 -37.34 28.59 -9.40
CA ALA A 52 -36.73 29.83 -8.89
C ALA A 52 -35.33 30.01 -9.49
N MET A 53 -35.26 30.69 -10.64
CA MET A 53 -34.02 31.31 -11.12
C MET A 53 -33.65 32.50 -10.23
N GLN A 54 -32.37 32.85 -10.19
CA GLN A 54 -31.92 34.14 -9.67
C GLN A 54 -32.51 35.30 -10.48
N PHE A 55 -32.92 36.36 -9.78
CA PHE A 55 -32.92 37.72 -10.32
C PHE A 55 -32.35 38.65 -9.26
N VAL A 56 -31.27 39.35 -9.63
CA VAL A 56 -30.75 40.50 -8.89
C VAL A 56 -31.53 41.73 -9.32
N LEU A 57 -32.15 42.45 -8.39
CA LEU A 57 -32.46 43.87 -8.54
C LEU A 57 -32.36 44.57 -7.19
N ALA A 58 -31.84 45.80 -7.23
CA ALA A 58 -31.54 46.62 -6.08
C ALA A 58 -32.76 47.43 -5.56
N SER A 59 -32.52 48.18 -4.49
CA SER A 59 -33.42 49.13 -3.80
C SER A 59 -34.52 48.54 -2.90
N SER A 60 -34.25 48.64 -1.60
CA SER A 60 -35.18 49.02 -0.53
C SER A 60 -36.69 49.06 -0.85
N THR A 61 -37.44 48.04 -0.42
CA THR A 61 -38.67 48.16 0.41
C THR A 61 -39.05 46.78 0.98
N THR A 62 -39.31 46.69 2.29
CA THR A 62 -39.67 45.46 2.99
C THR A 62 -41.06 44.94 2.59
N MET A 63 -41.17 43.67 2.18
CA MET A 63 -42.47 43.01 1.92
C MET A 63 -42.82 42.03 3.05
N LEU A 64 -43.79 42.39 3.89
CA LEU A 64 -44.40 41.44 4.84
C LEU A 64 -45.28 40.43 4.09
N ILE A 65 -45.06 39.13 4.35
CA ILE A 65 -46.05 38.08 4.04
C ILE A 65 -46.72 37.66 5.36
N ALA A 66 -47.97 38.08 5.55
CA ALA A 66 -48.80 37.62 6.64
C ALA A 66 -49.44 36.26 6.30
N SER A 67 -49.38 35.29 7.21
CA SER A 67 -50.11 34.03 7.09
C SER A 67 -51.60 34.24 7.40
N CYS A 68 -52.48 33.69 6.56
CA CYS A 68 -53.90 33.59 6.90
C CYS A 68 -54.12 32.53 7.98
N GLY A 69 -54.63 32.92 9.14
CA GLY A 69 -55.01 32.00 10.21
C GLY A 69 -56.35 31.30 9.95
N SER A 70 -56.56 30.18 10.64
CA SER A 70 -57.89 29.72 11.05
C SER A 70 -58.20 30.28 12.43
N SER A 71 -59.44 30.72 12.63
CA SER A 71 -59.92 31.32 13.88
C SER A 71 -59.79 30.38 15.07
N ASP A 72 -59.16 30.86 16.14
CA ASP A 72 -59.77 30.83 17.46
C ASP A 72 -59.43 32.12 18.23
N SER A 73 -60.28 32.46 19.19
CA SER A 73 -60.38 33.80 19.74
C SER A 73 -59.29 34.16 20.77
N ASP A 74 -59.04 35.46 20.83
CA ASP A 74 -58.44 36.18 21.97
C ASP A 74 -56.94 36.00 22.22
N SER A 75 -56.14 36.77 21.46
CA SER A 75 -55.12 37.61 22.12
C SER A 75 -54.76 38.81 21.25
N SER A 76 -54.58 39.96 21.90
CA SER A 76 -53.91 41.10 21.28
C SER A 76 -52.41 40.81 21.17
N SER A 77 -52.00 40.09 20.12
CA SER A 77 -50.59 39.88 19.78
C SER A 77 -49.97 41.18 19.26
N ARG A 78 -49.83 42.16 20.15
CA ARG A 78 -48.90 43.27 19.98
C ARG A 78 -47.55 42.63 19.64
N LEU A 79 -47.02 42.90 18.45
CA LEU A 79 -45.62 42.62 18.16
C LEU A 79 -44.81 43.29 19.27
N ARG A 80 -44.26 42.49 20.19
CA ARG A 80 -43.40 43.02 21.23
C ARG A 80 -42.19 43.61 20.50
N PRO A 81 -41.85 44.90 20.71
CA PRO A 81 -40.61 45.43 20.19
C PRO A 81 -39.47 44.52 20.62
N LEU A 82 -38.61 44.13 19.68
CA LEU A 82 -37.41 43.36 20.02
C LEU A 82 -36.61 44.20 21.02
N THR A 83 -36.22 43.59 22.15
CA THR A 83 -35.29 44.24 23.08
C THR A 83 -34.04 44.63 22.31
N PRO A 84 -33.66 45.93 22.30
CA PRO A 84 -32.41 46.37 21.68
C PRO A 84 -31.23 45.73 22.39
N VAL A 85 -30.20 45.39 21.63
CA VAL A 85 -28.98 44.74 22.11
C VAL A 85 -27.78 45.57 21.67
N THR A 86 -26.86 45.85 22.59
CA THR A 86 -25.59 46.51 22.26
C THR A 86 -24.48 45.47 22.20
N ALA A 87 -23.68 45.47 21.12
CA ALA A 87 -22.55 44.57 20.91
C ALA A 87 -21.21 45.30 21.03
N THR A 88 -20.25 44.75 21.78
CA THR A 88 -18.90 45.32 21.98
C THR A 88 -17.82 44.27 21.73
N ILE A 89 -16.68 44.68 21.15
CA ILE A 89 -15.57 43.81 20.74
C ILE A 89 -14.31 44.04 21.59
N SER A 90 -13.56 42.99 21.90
CA SER A 90 -12.29 43.09 22.64
C SER A 90 -11.34 41.94 22.31
N ALA A 91 -10.04 42.18 22.43
CA ALA A 91 -8.98 41.17 22.36
C ALA A 91 -8.07 41.29 23.60
N ARG A 92 -7.17 40.33 23.80
CA ARG A 92 -6.15 40.33 24.87
C ARG A 92 -4.84 40.97 24.40
N ALA A 93 -4.44 40.69 23.16
CA ALA A 93 -3.29 41.30 22.49
C ALA A 93 -3.74 42.17 21.31
N THR A 94 -2.94 43.18 21.00
CA THR A 94 -3.09 44.06 19.81
C THR A 94 -1.80 44.20 19.01
N GLU A 95 -0.76 43.47 19.39
CA GLU A 95 0.49 43.33 18.65
C GLU A 95 0.66 41.83 18.41
N LEU A 96 0.72 41.42 17.15
CA LEU A 96 0.82 40.04 16.70
C LEU A 96 2.10 39.87 15.88
N PHE A 97 2.62 38.65 15.83
CA PHE A 97 3.81 38.29 15.05
C PHE A 97 3.47 37.12 14.14
N GLU A 98 3.93 37.17 12.90
CA GLU A 98 3.76 36.09 11.91
C GLU A 98 4.19 34.72 12.46
N ASN A 99 5.36 34.69 13.11
CA ASN A 99 5.93 33.48 13.70
C ASN A 99 5.20 32.96 14.97
N SER A 100 4.16 33.65 15.45
CA SER A 100 3.40 33.23 16.62
C SER A 100 2.38 32.14 16.26
N ARG A 101 2.66 30.90 16.69
CA ARG A 101 1.85 29.71 16.34
C ARG A 101 0.44 29.68 16.97
N ASP A 102 0.18 30.57 17.93
CA ASP A 102 -1.09 30.66 18.65
C ASP A 102 -1.83 31.94 18.21
N GLY A 103 -2.96 31.78 17.52
CA GLY A 103 -3.79 32.91 17.09
C GLY A 103 -4.49 33.62 18.27
N GLU A 104 -4.78 34.90 18.09
CA GLU A 104 -5.36 35.77 19.11
C GLU A 104 -6.90 35.65 19.17
N GLU A 105 -7.43 35.47 20.38
CA GLU A 105 -8.87 35.25 20.57
C GLU A 105 -9.65 36.56 20.72
N VAL A 106 -10.43 36.89 19.68
CA VAL A 106 -11.30 38.06 19.62
C VAL A 106 -12.67 37.75 20.20
N TRP A 107 -13.06 38.50 21.22
CA TRP A 107 -14.32 38.37 21.94
C TRP A 107 -15.34 39.40 21.48
N VAL A 108 -16.59 38.97 21.31
CA VAL A 108 -17.74 39.88 21.22
C VAL A 108 -18.71 39.60 22.35
N ASP A 109 -19.08 40.65 23.07
CA ASP A 109 -20.10 40.65 24.11
C ASP A 109 -21.38 41.32 23.63
N ILE A 110 -22.53 40.83 24.07
CA ILE A 110 -23.84 41.43 23.84
C ILE A 110 -24.60 41.67 25.15
N THR A 111 -25.13 42.89 25.30
CA THR A 111 -25.87 43.32 26.51
C THR A 111 -27.16 44.07 26.13
N PRO A 112 -28.32 43.78 26.76
CA PRO A 112 -28.59 42.67 27.68
C PRO A 112 -28.69 41.33 26.95
N SER A 113 -28.70 40.22 27.71
CA SER A 113 -29.01 38.90 27.16
C SER A 113 -30.43 38.86 26.58
N VAL A 114 -30.61 38.20 25.44
CA VAL A 114 -31.92 38.07 24.78
C VAL A 114 -32.23 36.63 24.43
N ASN A 115 -33.49 36.23 24.63
CA ASN A 115 -33.98 34.89 24.33
C ASN A 115 -34.30 34.70 22.83
N ARG A 116 -33.37 35.09 21.96
CA ARG A 116 -33.37 34.91 20.50
C ARG A 116 -31.94 34.84 20.01
N SER A 117 -31.70 34.22 18.85
CA SER A 117 -30.38 34.29 18.24
C SER A 117 -30.06 35.72 17.79
N VAL A 118 -28.82 36.12 17.99
CA VAL A 118 -28.22 37.38 17.53
C VAL A 118 -26.97 37.00 16.75
N TRP A 119 -26.67 37.71 15.67
CA TRP A 119 -25.42 37.50 14.92
C TRP A 119 -24.76 38.85 14.66
N VAL A 120 -23.44 38.82 14.57
CA VAL A 120 -22.57 39.93 14.25
C VAL A 120 -21.57 39.47 13.20
N GLN A 121 -21.29 40.30 12.21
CA GLN A 121 -20.29 40.06 11.19
C GLN A 121 -19.15 41.05 11.37
N PHE A 122 -17.91 40.60 11.25
CA PHE A 122 -16.77 41.50 11.27
C PHE A 122 -16.60 42.22 9.92
N ALA A 123 -15.95 43.38 9.95
CA ALA A 123 -15.44 44.08 8.78
C ALA A 123 -14.00 44.52 9.07
N PHE A 124 -13.12 44.32 8.08
CA PHE A 124 -11.68 44.54 8.18
C PHE A 124 -11.28 45.82 7.43
N GLU A 125 -10.44 46.65 8.04
CA GLU A 125 -9.82 47.83 7.43
C GLU A 125 -8.36 47.90 7.86
N GLY A 126 -7.42 48.21 6.98
CA GLY A 126 -5.99 48.19 7.33
C GLY A 126 -5.07 48.27 6.12
N THR A 127 -3.78 47.98 6.34
CA THR A 127 -2.87 47.58 5.25
C THR A 127 -2.96 46.07 5.00
N ALA A 128 -3.19 45.29 6.07
CA ALA A 128 -3.27 43.85 6.02
C ALA A 128 -4.49 43.31 5.26
N THR A 129 -4.25 42.19 4.59
CA THR A 129 -5.07 41.49 3.61
C THR A 129 -5.44 40.10 4.13
N GLU A 130 -6.75 39.86 4.26
CA GLU A 130 -7.28 38.55 4.67
C GLU A 130 -6.92 37.47 3.63
N GLY A 131 -6.19 36.44 4.06
CA GLY A 131 -5.71 35.33 3.26
C GLY A 131 -4.27 35.47 2.75
N LEU A 132 -3.59 36.60 3.01
CA LEU A 132 -2.14 36.75 2.84
C LEU A 132 -1.48 36.85 4.22
N ASP A 133 -1.82 37.90 4.97
CA ASP A 133 -1.10 38.30 6.20
C ASP A 133 -1.87 37.86 7.48
N PHE A 134 -3.19 37.60 7.34
CA PHE A 134 -4.00 37.01 8.41
C PHE A 134 -5.20 36.19 7.91
N ALA A 135 -5.74 35.34 8.79
CA ALA A 135 -7.01 34.63 8.59
C ALA A 135 -7.88 34.70 9.87
N ILE A 136 -9.20 34.49 9.73
CA ILE A 136 -10.14 34.45 10.86
C ILE A 136 -11.02 33.19 10.80
N ASP A 137 -11.16 32.49 11.93
CA ASP A 137 -11.82 31.17 11.96
C ASP A 137 -13.35 31.24 11.72
N ASP A 138 -14.04 32.24 12.28
CA ASP A 138 -15.47 32.51 12.06
C ASP A 138 -15.74 34.03 11.90
N PRO A 139 -15.90 34.55 10.66
CA PRO A 139 -16.22 35.95 10.42
C PRO A 139 -17.69 36.33 10.73
N LEU A 140 -18.57 35.38 11.09
CA LEU A 140 -20.01 35.59 11.37
C LEU A 140 -20.45 34.95 12.70
N LEU A 141 -19.98 35.52 13.82
CA LEU A 141 -20.32 35.05 15.16
C LEU A 141 -21.83 35.06 15.44
N THR A 142 -22.38 33.88 15.71
CA THR A 142 -23.79 33.66 16.03
C THR A 142 -23.98 33.29 17.51
N PHE A 143 -24.60 34.20 18.25
CA PHE A 143 -25.04 34.01 19.63
C PHE A 143 -26.33 33.19 19.67
N ARG A 144 -26.34 32.13 20.49
CA ARG A 144 -27.55 31.35 20.81
C ARG A 144 -28.45 32.13 21.77
N PRO A 145 -29.76 31.80 21.87
CA PRO A 145 -30.66 32.44 22.83
C PRO A 145 -30.09 32.43 24.26
N ASN A 146 -30.03 33.61 24.88
CA ASN A 146 -29.49 33.91 26.20
C ASN A 146 -27.95 33.82 26.35
N GLN A 147 -27.20 33.58 25.27
CA GLN A 147 -25.74 33.71 25.25
C GLN A 147 -25.35 35.20 25.21
N THR A 148 -24.39 35.62 26.03
CA THR A 148 -23.90 37.01 26.09
C THR A 148 -22.51 37.22 25.54
N ARG A 149 -21.72 36.16 25.32
CA ARG A 149 -20.35 36.24 24.80
C ARG A 149 -20.11 35.15 23.75
N ALA A 150 -19.39 35.49 22.69
CA ALA A 150 -18.84 34.58 21.69
C ALA A 150 -17.41 35.02 21.33
N SER A 151 -16.62 34.13 20.74
CA SER A 151 -15.27 34.45 20.26
C SER A 151 -14.97 33.77 18.92
N THR A 152 -14.04 34.38 18.18
CA THR A 152 -13.35 33.81 17.02
C THR A 152 -11.84 34.00 17.20
N THR A 153 -11.02 33.20 16.52
CA THR A 153 -9.57 33.36 16.50
C THR A 153 -9.16 34.16 15.27
N LEU A 154 -8.35 35.20 15.48
CA LEU A 154 -7.58 35.92 14.46
C LEU A 154 -6.18 35.31 14.42
N ARG A 155 -5.76 34.80 13.27
CA ARG A 155 -4.47 34.14 13.07
C ARG A 155 -3.61 35.01 12.16
N PRO A 156 -2.46 35.52 12.61
CA PRO A 156 -1.40 35.87 11.68
C PRO A 156 -1.11 34.67 10.80
N LEU A 157 -0.88 34.91 9.53
CA LEU A 157 -0.24 33.92 8.67
C LEU A 157 1.27 34.13 8.81
N ASN A 158 2.07 33.13 8.45
CA ASN A 158 3.53 33.30 8.37
C ASN A 158 3.91 33.06 6.94
N ASP A 159 4.35 34.09 6.25
CA ASP A 159 4.96 33.94 4.94
C ASP A 159 6.45 34.32 4.98
N TRP A 160 7.09 34.50 3.83
CA TRP A 160 8.53 34.76 3.68
C TRP A 160 8.81 36.02 2.84
N LEU A 161 7.83 36.92 2.70
CA LEU A 161 7.95 38.21 2.03
C LEU A 161 8.55 39.21 3.03
N PRO A 162 9.71 39.83 2.75
CA PRO A 162 10.25 40.87 3.61
C PRO A 162 9.37 42.12 3.48
N GLU A 163 8.66 42.47 4.55
CA GLU A 163 7.67 43.56 4.53
C GLU A 163 7.69 44.44 5.79
N GLU A 164 6.98 45.56 5.71
CA GLU A 164 6.90 46.52 6.82
C GLU A 164 5.74 46.14 7.74
N THR A 165 5.91 46.31 9.07
CA THR A 165 4.86 45.99 10.06
C THR A 165 3.50 46.58 9.68
N GLU A 166 2.54 45.68 9.55
CA GLU A 166 1.21 45.94 9.00
C GLU A 166 0.18 46.33 10.07
N THR A 167 -0.97 46.84 9.61
CA THR A 167 -2.08 47.24 10.46
C THR A 167 -3.39 46.56 10.06
N LEU A 168 -4.15 46.09 11.05
CA LEU A 168 -5.48 45.49 10.89
C LEU A 168 -6.46 46.05 11.92
N THR A 169 -7.53 46.70 11.48
CA THR A 169 -8.66 47.10 12.32
C THR A 169 -9.86 46.19 12.08
N LEU A 170 -10.22 45.44 13.11
CA LEU A 170 -11.36 44.55 13.14
C LEU A 170 -12.57 45.27 13.75
N SER A 171 -13.62 45.51 12.97
CA SER A 171 -14.80 46.28 13.38
C SER A 171 -16.09 45.44 13.36
N LEU A 172 -17.06 45.80 14.20
CA LEU A 172 -18.39 45.20 14.18
C LEU A 172 -19.22 45.81 13.04
N GLY A 173 -19.27 45.12 11.91
CA GLY A 173 -19.92 45.55 10.67
C GLY A 173 -21.42 45.26 10.65
N ASN A 174 -21.82 44.19 9.96
CA ASN A 174 -23.23 43.87 9.76
C ASN A 174 -23.83 43.20 11.01
N LEU A 175 -25.02 43.63 11.44
CA LEU A 175 -25.63 43.21 12.71
C LEU A 175 -27.06 42.71 12.51
N SER A 176 -27.44 41.70 13.29
CA SER A 176 -28.83 41.21 13.32
C SER A 176 -29.84 42.30 13.77
N THR A 177 -31.10 42.15 13.39
CA THR A 177 -32.13 43.18 13.63
C THR A 177 -32.27 43.56 15.11
N ALA A 178 -32.34 44.86 15.38
CA ALA A 178 -32.34 45.46 16.73
C ALA A 178 -31.08 45.16 17.58
N THR A 179 -29.93 45.00 16.93
CA THR A 179 -28.60 45.07 17.55
C THR A 179 -27.88 46.35 17.07
N SER A 180 -27.11 46.99 17.95
CA SER A 180 -26.31 48.20 17.65
C SER A 180 -24.88 48.05 18.16
N VAL A 181 -23.91 48.66 17.46
CA VAL A 181 -22.51 48.72 17.91
C VAL A 181 -22.39 49.56 19.19
N GLY A 182 -21.70 49.04 20.19
CA GLY A 182 -21.33 49.71 21.43
C GLY A 182 -19.92 50.30 21.38
N VAL A 183 -19.39 50.66 22.54
CA VAL A 183 -18.01 51.15 22.68
C VAL A 183 -17.26 50.22 23.65
N PRO A 184 -16.12 49.62 23.25
CA PRO A 184 -15.51 49.64 21.92
C PRO A 184 -16.31 48.87 20.85
N GLY A 185 -16.29 49.40 19.62
CA GLY A 185 -16.94 48.83 18.42
C GLY A 185 -15.96 48.28 17.38
N SER A 186 -14.66 48.48 17.60
CA SER A 186 -13.55 47.92 16.83
C SER A 186 -12.35 47.67 17.75
N VAL A 187 -11.42 46.83 17.29
CA VAL A 187 -10.08 46.61 17.86
C VAL A 187 -9.07 46.75 16.73
N ALA A 188 -7.98 47.48 16.97
CA ALA A 188 -6.85 47.56 16.03
C ALA A 188 -5.72 46.64 16.50
N PHE A 189 -5.05 46.02 15.54
CA PHE A 189 -3.91 45.14 15.67
C PHE A 189 -2.78 45.65 14.77
N THR A 190 -1.54 45.38 15.16
CA THR A 190 -0.38 45.40 14.26
C THR A 190 0.13 43.98 14.06
N ILE A 191 0.52 43.63 12.83
CA ILE A 191 1.13 42.34 12.50
C ILE A 191 2.58 42.63 12.12
N ALA A 192 3.52 42.06 12.87
CA ALA A 192 4.95 42.25 12.63
C ALA A 192 5.54 41.04 11.89
N ASP A 193 6.19 41.35 10.76
CA ASP A 193 7.07 40.47 9.98
C ASP A 193 8.12 39.78 10.89
N ASP A 194 8.53 38.57 10.52
CA ASP A 194 9.45 37.73 11.30
C ASP A 194 10.91 38.22 11.30
N GLY A 195 11.23 39.12 10.36
CA GLY A 195 12.35 40.06 10.39
C GLY A 195 13.73 39.45 10.11
N ASP A 196 14.16 39.52 8.84
CA ASP A 196 15.54 39.34 8.37
C ASP A 196 16.30 38.15 9.02
N GLN A 197 15.64 36.99 9.16
CA GLN A 197 16.31 35.79 9.67
C GLN A 197 17.31 35.25 8.63
N GLU A 198 18.61 35.35 8.94
CA GLU A 198 19.66 34.67 8.20
C GLU A 198 19.39 33.15 8.18
N LEU A 199 18.90 32.66 7.03
CA LEU A 199 18.65 31.24 6.79
C LEU A 199 19.88 30.40 7.16
N THR A 200 19.63 29.35 7.95
CA THR A 200 20.70 28.49 8.48
C THR A 200 21.42 27.74 7.35
N PRO A 201 22.70 27.35 7.52
CA PRO A 201 23.44 26.61 6.49
C PRO A 201 22.78 25.30 6.03
N ALA A 202 21.90 24.70 6.84
CA ALA A 202 21.14 23.51 6.44
C ALA A 202 20.04 23.82 5.41
N GLN A 203 19.44 25.02 5.46
CA GLN A 203 18.45 25.49 4.47
C GLN A 203 19.12 25.94 3.16
N LYS A 204 20.42 26.27 3.18
CA LYS A 204 21.21 26.72 2.02
C LYS A 204 21.74 25.59 1.11
N VAL A 205 21.46 24.31 1.41
CA VAL A 205 22.13 23.15 0.75
C VAL A 205 21.17 22.22 -0.01
N SER A 206 19.87 22.54 -0.12
CA SER A 206 18.94 21.80 -0.99
C SER A 206 18.17 22.72 -1.95
N ARG A 207 18.32 22.46 -3.26
CA ARG A 207 17.90 23.28 -4.42
C ARG A 207 18.86 24.45 -4.71
N ALA A 208 19.01 24.76 -6.00
CA ALA A 208 20.10 25.61 -6.53
C ALA A 208 19.88 27.11 -6.26
N GLU A 209 20.96 27.90 -6.38
CA GLU A 209 21.08 29.34 -6.01
C GLU A 209 20.27 30.31 -6.90
N LEU A 210 18.98 30.05 -7.11
CA LEU A 210 18.09 30.82 -7.98
C LEU A 210 16.73 31.07 -7.31
N PHE A 211 16.36 32.34 -7.17
CA PHE A 211 15.07 32.75 -6.57
C PHE A 211 14.16 33.36 -7.63
N LEU A 212 12.86 33.08 -7.54
CA LEU A 212 11.88 33.32 -8.61
C LEU A 212 10.67 34.10 -8.08
N TYR A 213 10.22 35.11 -8.83
CA TYR A 213 9.00 35.87 -8.56
C TYR A 213 8.11 35.92 -9.80
N THR A 214 6.80 35.70 -9.63
CA THR A 214 5.83 35.69 -10.73
C THR A 214 4.73 36.74 -10.54
N ASP A 215 4.66 37.72 -11.45
CA ASP A 215 3.51 38.62 -11.56
C ASP A 215 2.54 38.06 -12.62
N ALA A 216 1.25 37.94 -12.29
CA ALA A 216 0.22 37.45 -13.21
C ALA A 216 -0.76 38.56 -13.59
N SER A 217 -0.94 38.79 -14.90
CA SER A 217 -1.93 39.74 -15.43
C SER A 217 -2.91 39.05 -16.37
N PHE A 218 -4.21 39.33 -16.21
CA PHE A 218 -5.28 38.57 -16.86
C PHE A 218 -6.07 39.43 -17.85
N SER A 219 -6.29 38.89 -19.05
CA SER A 219 -7.26 39.37 -20.02
C SER A 219 -8.42 38.37 -20.16
N ALA A 220 -9.46 38.72 -20.92
CA ALA A 220 -10.59 37.82 -21.16
C ALA A 220 -10.24 36.56 -22.00
N ALA A 221 -9.05 36.51 -22.61
CA ALA A 221 -8.62 35.41 -23.48
C ALA A 221 -7.21 34.87 -23.21
N THR A 222 -6.39 35.58 -22.42
CA THR A 222 -5.00 35.22 -22.12
C THR A 222 -4.63 35.57 -20.68
N ALA A 223 -3.82 34.72 -20.03
CA ALA A 223 -3.10 35.07 -18.81
C ALA A 223 -1.64 35.28 -19.17
N LYS A 224 -1.07 36.40 -18.76
CA LYS A 224 0.33 36.71 -18.97
C LYS A 224 1.08 36.56 -17.65
N LEU A 225 2.02 35.62 -17.62
CA LEU A 225 2.90 35.34 -16.49
C LEU A 225 4.24 36.02 -16.75
N GLU A 226 4.65 36.94 -15.88
CA GLU A 226 5.96 37.58 -15.92
C GLU A 226 6.88 36.90 -14.89
N VAL A 227 7.91 36.21 -15.39
CA VAL A 227 8.86 35.42 -14.58
C VAL A 227 10.13 36.25 -14.36
N ASN A 228 10.44 36.51 -13.10
CA ASN A 228 11.67 37.16 -12.66
C ASN A 228 12.59 36.10 -12.07
N VAL A 229 13.84 36.07 -12.51
CA VAL A 229 14.86 35.09 -12.13
C VAL A 229 16.05 35.83 -11.54
N TRP A 230 16.41 35.54 -10.29
CA TRP A 230 17.52 36.21 -9.59
C TRP A 230 18.64 35.23 -9.26
N ASN A 231 19.88 35.60 -9.58
CA ASN A 231 21.07 34.91 -9.10
C ASN A 231 21.55 35.55 -7.78
N PHE A 232 21.57 34.79 -6.69
CA PHE A 232 22.11 35.25 -5.40
C PHE A 232 23.40 34.54 -4.98
N GLY A 233 23.97 33.71 -5.87
CA GLY A 233 25.16 32.90 -5.64
C GLY A 233 26.30 33.17 -6.63
N ASN A 234 27.23 32.22 -6.75
CA ASN A 234 28.44 32.33 -7.57
C ASN A 234 28.35 31.46 -8.84
N MET A 235 27.21 31.53 -9.54
CA MET A 235 27.04 30.86 -10.84
C MET A 235 28.13 31.30 -11.83
N THR A 236 28.82 30.31 -12.40
CA THR A 236 30.00 30.51 -13.29
C THR A 236 29.96 29.61 -14.53
N SER A 237 28.83 28.96 -14.82
CA SER A 237 28.61 28.13 -16.01
C SER A 237 27.64 28.78 -17.00
N SER A 238 27.62 28.25 -18.22
CA SER A 238 26.74 28.63 -19.34
C SER A 238 25.24 28.47 -19.06
N GLU A 239 24.45 29.01 -19.99
CA GLU A 239 22.99 29.04 -20.09
C GLU A 239 22.26 27.93 -19.32
N THR A 240 21.35 28.33 -18.42
CA THR A 240 20.49 27.38 -17.70
C THR A 240 19.11 27.35 -18.33
N PHE A 241 18.66 26.17 -18.73
CA PHE A 241 17.30 25.96 -19.20
C PHE A 241 16.37 25.64 -18.03
N MET A 242 15.24 26.33 -17.97
CA MET A 242 14.17 26.08 -17.00
C MET A 242 12.89 25.70 -17.74
N ALA A 243 12.18 24.69 -17.26
CA ALA A 243 10.79 24.46 -17.63
C ALA A 243 9.87 25.27 -16.70
N VAL A 244 8.76 25.80 -17.22
CA VAL A 244 7.67 26.35 -16.40
C VAL A 244 6.37 25.66 -16.78
N SER A 245 5.69 25.08 -15.78
CA SER A 245 4.40 24.42 -15.90
C SER A 245 3.34 25.17 -15.10
N LEU A 246 2.18 25.47 -15.69
CA LEU A 246 1.07 26.16 -15.01
C LEU A 246 -0.06 25.18 -14.68
N HIS A 247 -0.32 24.94 -13.39
CA HIS A 247 -1.34 24.00 -12.94
C HIS A 247 -2.67 24.71 -12.62
N ARG A 248 -3.80 24.00 -12.78
CA ARG A 248 -5.17 24.55 -12.58
C ARG A 248 -5.84 24.00 -11.32
N LEU A 249 -6.15 24.89 -10.39
CA LEU A 249 -6.95 24.62 -9.19
C LEU A 249 -8.35 25.25 -9.35
N ILE A 250 -9.40 24.52 -8.95
CA ILE A 250 -10.78 25.04 -8.99
C ILE A 250 -11.13 25.73 -7.66
N ARG A 251 -10.59 25.24 -6.54
CA ARG A 251 -10.49 25.93 -5.23
C ARG A 251 -9.24 25.44 -4.48
N PRO A 252 -8.80 26.11 -3.41
CA PRO A 252 -7.89 25.49 -2.44
C PRO A 252 -8.48 24.16 -1.97
N GLY A 253 -7.74 23.06 -2.10
CA GLY A 253 -8.19 21.70 -1.76
C GLY A 253 -9.16 21.01 -2.75
N GLU A 254 -9.72 21.72 -3.74
CA GLU A 254 -10.41 21.09 -4.89
C GLU A 254 -9.54 21.25 -6.15
N LEU A 255 -8.65 20.27 -6.35
CA LEU A 255 -7.98 20.11 -7.64
C LEU A 255 -9.03 19.91 -8.74
N GLY A 256 -8.81 20.54 -9.90
CA GLY A 256 -9.59 20.29 -11.11
C GLY A 256 -8.72 19.66 -12.19
N ARG A 257 -9.34 19.28 -13.31
CA ARG A 257 -8.63 18.75 -14.49
C ARG A 257 -7.48 19.70 -14.87
N ALA A 258 -6.24 19.22 -14.72
CA ALA A 258 -5.05 19.94 -15.15
C ALA A 258 -5.10 20.18 -16.66
N VAL A 259 -4.50 21.29 -17.08
CA VAL A 259 -4.11 21.56 -18.46
C VAL A 259 -2.69 22.08 -18.34
N GLU A 260 -1.72 21.23 -18.65
CA GLU A 260 -0.31 21.56 -18.53
C GLU A 260 0.17 22.17 -19.85
N GLU A 261 0.37 23.49 -19.86
CA GLU A 261 1.12 24.17 -20.92
C GLU A 261 2.57 24.36 -20.43
N PHE A 262 3.50 23.61 -21.03
CA PHE A 262 4.93 23.73 -20.77
C PHE A 262 5.55 24.85 -21.60
N GLN A 263 6.37 25.70 -20.98
CA GLN A 263 7.19 26.70 -21.67
C GLN A 263 8.66 26.56 -21.26
N ARG A 264 9.57 26.50 -22.25
CA ARG A 264 11.03 26.48 -22.04
C ARG A 264 11.55 27.91 -21.91
N ILE A 265 12.33 28.16 -20.88
CA ILE A 265 13.04 29.42 -20.66
C ILE A 265 14.54 29.17 -20.82
N GLU A 266 15.17 29.97 -21.67
CA GLU A 266 16.62 30.11 -21.74
C GLU A 266 17.02 31.28 -20.85
N VAL A 267 17.72 30.99 -19.75
CA VAL A 267 18.25 32.02 -18.84
C VAL A 267 19.69 32.33 -19.27
N PRO A 268 19.98 33.57 -19.71
CA PRO A 268 21.35 33.96 -20.04
C PRO A 268 22.24 33.92 -18.78
N PRO A 269 23.57 33.85 -18.92
CA PRO A 269 24.47 33.91 -17.78
C PRO A 269 24.22 35.17 -16.93
N LEU A 270 23.90 34.97 -15.64
CA LEU A 270 23.67 36.03 -14.67
C LEU A 270 24.84 36.12 -13.69
N GLY A 271 25.38 37.31 -13.47
CA GLY A 271 26.28 37.60 -12.36
C GLY A 271 25.59 37.53 -10.99
N SER A 272 26.39 37.47 -9.92
CA SER A 272 25.85 37.49 -8.55
C SER A 272 25.12 38.81 -8.27
N GLY A 273 23.85 38.74 -7.89
CA GLY A 273 22.94 39.87 -7.71
C GLY A 273 22.20 40.32 -8.98
N GLU A 274 22.43 39.69 -10.13
CA GLU A 274 21.74 40.06 -11.39
C GLU A 274 20.39 39.35 -11.56
N ARG A 275 19.52 39.98 -12.37
CA ARG A 275 18.15 39.53 -12.63
C ARG A 275 17.86 39.38 -14.12
N PHE A 276 17.37 38.21 -14.52
CA PHE A 276 16.69 38.00 -15.80
C PHE A 276 15.18 38.14 -15.64
N ARG A 277 14.49 38.68 -16.65
CA ARG A 277 13.03 38.87 -16.65
C ARG A 277 12.50 38.50 -18.04
N THR A 278 11.46 37.68 -18.06
CA THR A 278 10.79 37.21 -19.27
C THR A 278 9.29 37.05 -19.02
N SER A 279 8.48 36.85 -20.06
CA SER A 279 7.03 36.72 -19.90
C SER A 279 6.40 35.81 -20.94
N PHE A 280 5.40 35.02 -20.54
CA PHE A 280 4.69 34.05 -21.39
C PHE A 280 3.19 34.33 -21.37
N ASP A 281 2.55 34.18 -22.53
CA ASP A 281 1.10 34.31 -22.70
C ASP A 281 0.47 32.91 -22.78
N PHE A 282 -0.34 32.56 -21.79
CA PHE A 282 -1.13 31.32 -21.72
C PHE A 282 -2.53 31.52 -22.29
N SER A 283 -3.07 30.53 -22.99
CA SER A 283 -4.39 30.63 -23.63
C SER A 283 -5.52 30.28 -22.66
N LEU A 284 -6.39 31.25 -22.33
CA LEU A 284 -7.54 31.04 -21.43
C LEU A 284 -8.80 30.55 -22.17
N ALA A 285 -8.70 30.21 -23.45
CA ALA A 285 -9.85 29.84 -24.30
C ALA A 285 -10.66 28.63 -23.78
N ALA A 286 -10.08 27.80 -22.91
CA ALA A 286 -10.74 26.66 -22.28
C ALA A 286 -11.45 26.98 -20.94
N LEU A 287 -11.33 28.21 -20.41
CA LEU A 287 -11.88 28.57 -19.11
C LEU A 287 -13.37 28.98 -19.17
N SER A 288 -14.16 28.41 -18.27
CA SER A 288 -15.55 28.79 -18.10
C SER A 288 -15.64 30.18 -17.47
N HIS A 289 -16.32 31.12 -18.14
CA HIS A 289 -16.52 32.48 -17.63
C HIS A 289 -17.31 32.48 -16.31
N GLY A 290 -17.01 33.42 -15.41
CA GLY A 290 -17.72 33.62 -14.15
C GLY A 290 -17.34 32.66 -13.02
N ARG A 291 -16.09 32.16 -13.01
CA ARG A 291 -15.51 31.38 -11.90
C ARG A 291 -14.15 31.96 -11.51
N THR A 292 -13.83 31.86 -10.22
CA THR A 292 -12.47 32.08 -9.70
C THR A 292 -11.64 30.83 -9.99
N TYR A 293 -10.37 31.01 -10.34
CA TYR A 293 -9.39 29.95 -10.57
C TYR A 293 -8.13 30.26 -9.77
N TRP A 294 -7.44 29.22 -9.32
CA TRP A 294 -6.13 29.33 -8.69
C TRP A 294 -5.11 28.59 -9.56
N SER A 295 -3.84 29.00 -9.49
CA SER A 295 -2.76 28.35 -10.22
C SER A 295 -1.46 28.43 -9.44
N TYR A 296 -0.63 27.40 -9.55
CA TYR A 296 0.78 27.44 -9.14
C TYR A 296 1.66 27.13 -10.35
N ALA A 297 2.91 27.61 -10.29
CA ALA A 297 3.93 27.35 -11.30
C ALA A 297 4.99 26.41 -10.72
N GLU A 298 5.30 25.31 -11.42
CA GLU A 298 6.40 24.41 -11.07
C GLU A 298 7.58 24.65 -12.03
N ILE A 299 8.81 24.62 -11.49
CA ILE A 299 10.03 24.98 -12.22
C ILE A 299 11.13 23.95 -11.96
N ASP A 300 11.52 23.26 -13.03
CA ASP A 300 12.57 22.25 -13.04
C ASP A 300 13.82 22.73 -13.80
N ARG A 301 14.99 22.31 -13.33
CA ARG A 301 16.28 22.55 -13.99
C ARG A 301 16.51 21.48 -15.06
N VAL A 302 16.61 21.88 -16.33
CA VAL A 302 16.97 20.98 -17.43
C VAL A 302 18.50 21.00 -17.61
N PRO A 303 19.18 19.84 -17.73
CA PRO A 303 20.59 19.79 -18.13
C PRO A 303 20.85 20.43 -19.52
N GLU A 304 22.11 20.80 -19.79
CA GLU A 304 22.53 21.22 -21.15
C GLU A 304 22.29 20.11 -22.19
N GLU A 305 22.23 20.51 -23.46
CA GLU A 305 21.64 19.71 -24.55
C GLU A 305 22.11 18.25 -24.65
N GLY A 306 21.14 17.34 -24.60
CA GLY A 306 21.34 15.90 -24.82
C GLY A 306 20.35 15.02 -24.05
N ASP A 307 19.83 15.52 -22.93
CA ASP A 307 19.14 14.71 -21.91
C ASP A 307 17.65 15.08 -21.75
N TYR A 308 16.92 15.18 -22.87
CA TYR A 308 15.51 15.62 -22.90
C TYR A 308 14.49 14.63 -22.29
N ASN A 309 14.96 13.53 -21.67
CA ASN A 309 14.12 12.48 -21.06
C ASN A 309 14.18 12.44 -19.51
N VAL A 310 14.78 13.45 -18.85
CA VAL A 310 15.06 13.40 -17.39
C VAL A 310 14.09 14.21 -16.52
N LEU A 311 13.26 15.07 -17.11
CA LEU A 311 12.09 15.59 -16.39
C LEU A 311 10.96 14.55 -16.46
N PRO A 312 10.25 14.33 -15.35
CA PRO A 312 9.33 13.21 -15.29
C PRO A 312 8.16 13.45 -16.23
N ASN A 313 8.01 12.58 -17.23
CA ASN A 313 6.68 12.17 -17.69
C ASN A 313 5.96 11.53 -16.49
N ARG A 314 5.46 12.37 -15.58
CA ARG A 314 4.28 12.06 -14.79
C ARG A 314 3.13 12.05 -15.79
N GLU A 315 3.00 10.93 -16.49
CA GLU A 315 1.85 10.55 -17.30
C GLU A 315 0.62 10.27 -16.41
N TYR A 316 0.39 11.16 -15.45
CA TYR A 316 -0.70 11.16 -14.49
C TYR A 316 -1.73 12.19 -14.97
N ASN A 317 -2.56 11.81 -15.93
CA ASN A 317 -3.38 12.70 -16.74
C ASN A 317 -4.66 13.16 -16.00
N GLY A 318 -4.43 13.92 -14.93
CA GLY A 318 -5.43 14.31 -13.95
C GLY A 318 -5.88 13.16 -13.05
N PHE A 319 -6.57 13.55 -11.99
CA PHE A 319 -7.20 12.65 -11.04
C PHE A 319 -8.73 12.74 -11.21
N THR A 320 -9.43 11.71 -10.76
CA THR A 320 -10.88 11.78 -10.51
C THR A 320 -11.16 11.55 -9.03
N LEU A 321 -12.37 11.86 -8.57
CA LEU A 321 -12.81 11.46 -7.23
C LEU A 321 -13.71 10.23 -7.36
N ASP A 322 -13.41 9.19 -6.59
CA ASP A 322 -14.25 8.00 -6.51
C ASP A 322 -15.54 8.26 -5.70
N SER A 323 -16.41 7.25 -5.63
CA SER A 323 -17.67 7.34 -4.86
C SER A 323 -17.50 7.52 -3.35
N ARG A 324 -16.27 7.35 -2.82
CA ARG A 324 -15.88 7.52 -1.41
C ARG A 324 -15.14 8.87 -1.20
N GLY A 325 -14.85 9.62 -2.26
CA GLY A 325 -14.08 10.87 -2.22
C GLY A 325 -12.56 10.68 -2.23
N ARG A 326 -12.06 9.49 -2.57
CA ARG A 326 -10.63 9.24 -2.78
C ARG A 326 -10.19 9.85 -4.11
N ILE A 327 -9.03 10.50 -4.12
CA ILE A 327 -8.33 10.90 -5.35
C ILE A 327 -7.94 9.61 -6.08
N LEU A 328 -8.15 9.57 -7.40
CA LEU A 328 -7.84 8.44 -8.28
C LEU A 328 -6.93 8.88 -9.43
N VAL A 329 -5.70 8.38 -9.46
CA VAL A 329 -4.73 8.56 -10.54
C VAL A 329 -5.26 8.05 -11.88
N GLY A 330 -5.36 8.95 -12.87
CA GLY A 330 -5.44 8.54 -14.27
C GLY A 330 -4.02 8.37 -14.83
N CYS A 331 -3.67 7.18 -15.32
CA CYS A 331 -2.48 7.02 -16.15
C CYS A 331 -2.81 7.41 -17.60
N GLU A 332 -1.95 8.18 -18.25
CA GLU A 332 -1.80 8.16 -19.70
C GLU A 332 -1.08 6.86 -20.09
N GLU A 333 -1.38 6.31 -21.26
CA GLU A 333 -0.58 5.22 -21.81
C GLU A 333 0.61 5.85 -22.56
N PRO A 334 1.86 5.46 -22.25
CA PRO A 334 3.01 5.98 -22.97
C PRO A 334 2.82 5.76 -24.47
N ASN A 335 2.88 6.83 -25.25
CA ASN A 335 2.66 6.78 -26.70
C ASN A 335 3.89 6.17 -27.42
N ARG A 336 4.11 4.88 -27.19
CA ARG A 336 5.29 4.10 -27.59
C ARG A 336 4.93 3.17 -28.75
N PRO A 337 5.89 2.85 -29.64
CA PRO A 337 5.67 1.87 -30.69
C PRO A 337 5.49 0.48 -30.08
N VAL A 338 4.25 -0.02 -30.10
CA VAL A 338 3.97 -1.45 -29.90
C VAL A 338 4.62 -2.21 -31.08
N GLY A 339 5.24 -3.35 -30.81
CA GLY A 339 5.85 -4.18 -31.86
C GLY A 339 4.85 -4.57 -32.95
N GLU A 340 5.34 -4.80 -34.18
CA GLU A 340 4.49 -5.25 -35.31
C GLU A 340 3.89 -6.66 -35.10
N THR A 341 4.24 -7.33 -34.00
CA THR A 341 3.82 -8.66 -33.58
C THR A 341 3.14 -8.61 -32.22
N GLU A 342 2.05 -9.37 -32.03
CA GLU A 342 1.35 -9.54 -30.74
C GLU A 342 2.20 -10.24 -29.64
N THR A 343 3.47 -10.56 -29.90
CA THR A 343 4.36 -11.30 -28.97
C THR A 343 5.32 -10.38 -28.22
N ASP A 344 5.47 -10.62 -26.92
CA ASP A 344 6.24 -9.79 -25.99
C ASP A 344 7.76 -9.98 -26.19
N PRO A 345 8.54 -8.93 -26.52
CA PRO A 345 9.94 -9.08 -26.95
C PRO A 345 10.88 -9.76 -25.96
N LEU A 346 10.69 -9.58 -24.65
CA LEU A 346 11.57 -10.16 -23.63
C LEU A 346 11.17 -11.58 -23.22
N PHE A 347 10.05 -12.11 -23.71
CA PHE A 347 9.56 -13.44 -23.33
C PHE A 347 10.58 -14.55 -23.62
N GLU A 348 11.31 -14.49 -24.74
CA GLU A 348 12.35 -15.49 -25.06
C GLU A 348 13.50 -15.53 -24.04
N HIS A 349 13.67 -14.47 -23.24
CA HIS A 349 14.67 -14.38 -22.19
C HIS A 349 14.14 -14.82 -20.81
N GLN A 350 12.82 -14.94 -20.62
CA GLN A 350 12.18 -15.35 -19.37
C GLN A 350 12.32 -16.87 -19.10
N TRP A 351 13.53 -17.30 -18.78
CA TRP A 351 13.85 -18.70 -18.47
C TRP A 351 12.95 -19.31 -17.38
N SER A 352 12.41 -18.51 -16.46
CA SER A 352 11.55 -18.99 -15.38
C SER A 352 10.18 -19.48 -15.86
N LEU A 353 9.71 -18.98 -17.01
CA LEU A 353 8.48 -19.43 -17.67
C LEU A 353 8.78 -20.57 -18.65
N GLN A 354 9.87 -20.43 -19.43
CA GLN A 354 10.32 -21.44 -20.39
C GLN A 354 11.86 -21.43 -20.50
N ASN A 355 12.51 -22.43 -19.88
CA ASN A 355 13.96 -22.55 -19.88
C ASN A 355 14.42 -23.34 -21.11
N SER A 356 15.03 -22.66 -22.07
CA SER A 356 15.68 -23.23 -23.25
C SER A 356 17.20 -23.36 -23.08
N GLY A 357 17.74 -23.07 -21.89
CA GLY A 357 19.16 -22.87 -21.64
C GLY A 357 19.65 -21.47 -22.04
N GLN A 358 18.74 -20.52 -22.20
CA GLN A 358 19.08 -19.14 -22.52
C GLN A 358 19.83 -18.43 -21.37
N LYS A 359 20.54 -17.35 -21.72
CA LYS A 359 21.36 -16.58 -20.78
C LYS A 359 20.59 -15.60 -19.90
N ALA A 360 19.42 -15.14 -20.34
CA ALA A 360 18.65 -14.11 -19.63
C ALA A 360 19.52 -12.88 -19.22
N PHE A 361 20.32 -12.39 -20.17
CA PHE A 361 21.33 -11.32 -20.00
C PHE A 361 22.52 -11.60 -19.07
N ALA A 362 22.61 -12.77 -18.43
CA ALA A 362 23.78 -13.20 -17.66
C ALA A 362 24.94 -13.75 -18.53
N ALA A 363 26.09 -14.00 -17.93
CA ALA A 363 27.25 -14.57 -18.61
C ALA A 363 27.02 -16.01 -19.10
N HIS A 364 26.34 -16.84 -18.29
CA HIS A 364 26.00 -18.24 -18.59
C HIS A 364 24.48 -18.43 -18.63
N GLY A 365 24.03 -19.56 -19.18
CA GLY A 365 22.61 -19.91 -19.32
C GLY A 365 22.21 -21.11 -18.46
N GLY A 366 20.90 -21.29 -18.30
CA GLY A 366 20.32 -22.34 -17.47
C GLY A 366 20.43 -23.77 -18.03
N THR A 367 19.76 -24.70 -17.35
CA THR A 367 19.50 -26.06 -17.84
C THR A 367 18.09 -26.11 -18.40
N ALA A 368 17.93 -26.46 -19.68
CA ALA A 368 16.63 -26.48 -20.33
C ALA A 368 15.60 -27.37 -19.59
N GLY A 369 14.36 -26.89 -19.48
CA GLY A 369 13.27 -27.52 -18.71
C GLY A 369 13.33 -27.32 -17.20
N GLU A 370 14.31 -26.60 -16.65
CA GLU A 370 14.29 -26.17 -15.24
C GLU A 370 13.64 -24.79 -15.11
N ASP A 371 12.31 -24.81 -15.20
CA ASP A 371 11.37 -23.68 -15.15
C ASP A 371 10.10 -24.08 -14.36
N LEU A 372 9.02 -23.29 -14.49
CA LEU A 372 7.70 -23.54 -13.90
C LEU A 372 6.92 -24.74 -14.48
N GLN A 373 7.38 -25.35 -15.58
CA GLN A 373 6.63 -26.37 -16.35
C GLN A 373 5.20 -25.88 -16.65
N MET A 374 5.11 -24.75 -17.36
CA MET A 374 3.85 -24.07 -17.68
C MET A 374 3.62 -23.94 -19.20
N GLN A 375 4.15 -24.89 -19.97
CA GLN A 375 4.08 -24.90 -21.43
C GLN A 375 2.62 -24.87 -21.90
N SER A 376 1.72 -25.61 -21.24
CA SER A 376 0.31 -25.56 -21.57
C SER A 376 -0.28 -24.17 -21.30
N ALA A 377 -0.01 -23.55 -20.14
CA ALA A 377 -0.52 -22.22 -19.81
C ALA A 377 0.05 -21.08 -20.68
N ILE A 378 1.17 -21.30 -21.37
CA ILE A 378 1.73 -20.38 -22.38
C ILE A 378 1.01 -20.57 -23.73
N GLU A 379 0.63 -21.79 -24.09
CA GLU A 379 -0.06 -22.10 -25.34
C GLU A 379 -1.56 -21.73 -25.30
N ALA A 380 -2.10 -21.28 -26.45
CA ALA A 380 -3.41 -20.64 -26.49
C ALA A 380 -4.59 -21.55 -26.07
N SER A 381 -5.61 -20.95 -25.45
CA SER A 381 -6.83 -21.60 -24.90
C SER A 381 -6.68 -22.19 -23.49
N GLN A 382 -5.76 -21.69 -22.68
CA GLN A 382 -5.48 -22.12 -21.30
C GLN A 382 -5.63 -20.95 -20.31
N PRO A 383 -5.68 -21.20 -18.98
CA PRO A 383 -5.82 -20.14 -17.98
C PRO A 383 -4.74 -19.06 -18.08
N THR A 384 -5.14 -17.81 -17.83
CA THR A 384 -4.27 -16.63 -17.80
C THR A 384 -4.36 -15.86 -16.47
N GLY A 385 -5.12 -16.39 -15.50
CA GLY A 385 -5.38 -15.79 -14.18
C GLY A 385 -6.56 -14.84 -14.17
N ARG A 386 -7.35 -14.83 -15.25
CA ARG A 386 -8.42 -13.85 -15.48
C ARG A 386 -9.53 -14.02 -14.46
N GLY A 387 -9.86 -12.91 -13.79
CA GLY A 387 -10.90 -12.85 -12.76
C GLY A 387 -10.42 -13.20 -11.35
N VAL A 388 -9.14 -13.52 -11.19
CA VAL A 388 -8.49 -13.70 -9.88
C VAL A 388 -7.86 -12.37 -9.44
N ASN A 389 -8.04 -12.01 -8.17
CA ASN A 389 -7.48 -10.80 -7.56
C ASN A 389 -6.24 -11.14 -6.71
N VAL A 390 -5.09 -10.56 -7.05
CA VAL A 390 -3.81 -10.80 -6.36
C VAL A 390 -3.28 -9.51 -5.74
N ALA A 391 -3.06 -9.51 -4.42
CA ALA A 391 -2.42 -8.41 -3.71
C ALA A 391 -0.90 -8.59 -3.67
N VAL A 392 -0.18 -7.55 -4.08
CA VAL A 392 1.27 -7.39 -3.91
C VAL A 392 1.49 -6.62 -2.61
N VAL A 393 1.83 -7.33 -1.54
CA VAL A 393 2.07 -6.75 -0.21
C VAL A 393 3.58 -6.55 -0.05
N ASP A 394 4.05 -5.35 -0.36
CA ASP A 394 5.48 -5.09 -0.61
C ASP A 394 5.89 -3.62 -0.32
N THR A 395 6.97 -3.11 -0.91
CA THR A 395 7.47 -1.73 -0.74
C THR A 395 6.63 -0.67 -1.46
N GLY A 396 5.91 -1.06 -2.52
CA GLY A 396 5.27 -0.16 -3.46
C GLY A 396 4.64 -0.94 -4.63
N LEU A 397 4.07 -0.22 -5.58
CA LEU A 397 3.77 -0.73 -6.93
C LEU A 397 3.61 0.48 -7.86
N GLU A 398 4.33 0.52 -8.99
CA GLU A 398 4.19 1.57 -10.00
C GLU A 398 2.94 1.31 -10.86
N ILE A 399 1.79 1.82 -10.41
CA ILE A 399 0.46 1.52 -10.96
C ILE A 399 0.25 1.95 -12.43
N CYS A 400 1.14 2.77 -12.95
CA CYS A 400 1.13 3.28 -14.33
C CYS A 400 2.25 2.68 -15.22
N HIS A 401 3.04 1.72 -14.73
CA HIS A 401 4.03 1.03 -15.57
C HIS A 401 3.33 0.44 -16.81
N PRO A 402 3.81 0.69 -18.06
CA PRO A 402 3.07 0.35 -19.28
C PRO A 402 2.68 -1.13 -19.36
N ASP A 403 3.57 -2.01 -18.88
CA ASP A 403 3.37 -3.46 -18.89
C ASP A 403 2.57 -4.01 -17.68
N LEU A 404 2.15 -3.14 -16.75
CA LEU A 404 1.30 -3.50 -15.59
C LEU A 404 -0.07 -2.80 -15.61
N ALA A 405 -0.14 -1.59 -16.16
CA ALA A 405 -1.24 -0.64 -15.97
C ALA A 405 -2.61 -1.14 -16.47
N ALA A 406 -2.64 -2.16 -17.35
CA ALA A 406 -3.85 -2.83 -17.83
C ALA A 406 -4.42 -3.87 -16.84
N ASN A 407 -3.58 -4.40 -15.96
CA ASN A 407 -3.91 -5.43 -14.97
C ASN A 407 -4.05 -4.87 -13.54
N VAL A 408 -3.53 -3.67 -13.27
CA VAL A 408 -3.58 -3.04 -11.93
C VAL A 408 -4.94 -2.40 -11.64
N GLU A 409 -5.58 -2.83 -10.55
CA GLU A 409 -6.79 -2.24 -9.99
C GLU A 409 -6.43 -0.99 -9.16
N ARG A 410 -6.10 0.09 -9.87
CA ARG A 410 -5.58 1.36 -9.31
C ARG A 410 -6.43 1.89 -8.16
N ASN A 411 -7.76 1.89 -8.32
CA ASN A 411 -8.71 2.45 -7.35
C ASN A 411 -8.85 1.63 -6.05
N GLU A 412 -8.33 0.40 -6.02
CA GLU A 412 -8.41 -0.47 -4.84
C GLU A 412 -7.01 -0.88 -4.34
N SER A 413 -5.95 -0.38 -4.97
CA SER A 413 -4.58 -0.33 -4.43
C SER A 413 -4.50 0.70 -3.30
N TYR A 414 -3.46 0.63 -2.46
CA TYR A 414 -3.40 1.43 -1.23
C TYR A 414 -2.00 1.84 -0.76
N ASN A 415 -1.90 3.11 -0.37
CA ASN A 415 -0.70 3.75 0.17
C ASN A 415 -0.81 3.96 1.69
N PHE A 416 -0.22 3.06 2.48
CA PHE A 416 -0.18 3.16 3.94
C PHE A 416 0.64 4.36 4.44
N ARG A 417 1.72 4.69 3.74
CA ARG A 417 2.55 5.87 4.05
C ARG A 417 1.74 7.18 3.93
N ALA A 418 0.85 7.25 2.94
CA ALA A 418 -0.05 8.39 2.76
C ALA A 418 -1.00 8.54 3.95
N ASP A 419 -1.61 7.45 4.43
CA ASP A 419 -2.55 7.51 5.56
C ASP A 419 -1.85 7.79 6.89
N LEU A 420 -0.59 7.36 7.09
CA LEU A 420 0.21 7.75 8.26
C LEU A 420 0.50 9.26 8.29
N ARG A 421 0.94 9.84 7.16
CA ARG A 421 1.30 11.27 7.07
C ARG A 421 0.08 12.21 7.13
N ARG A 422 -1.10 11.68 6.78
CA ARG A 422 -2.39 12.36 6.97
C ARG A 422 -2.72 12.61 8.44
N GLU A 423 -2.26 11.74 9.36
CA GLU A 423 -2.48 11.89 10.80
C GLU A 423 -1.46 12.83 11.48
N SER A 424 -0.26 13.01 10.91
CA SER A 424 0.82 13.76 11.57
C SER A 424 1.04 15.19 11.05
N ASP A 425 1.02 15.42 9.73
CA ASP A 425 1.67 16.61 9.15
C ASP A 425 0.72 17.61 8.49
N GLY A 426 -0.50 17.19 8.12
CA GLY A 426 -1.52 18.05 7.46
C GLY A 426 -1.15 18.60 6.06
N TRP A 427 0.11 18.46 5.64
CA TRP A 427 0.69 19.11 4.46
C TRP A 427 0.85 18.17 3.24
N PHE A 428 0.70 16.86 3.42
CA PHE A 428 0.84 15.87 2.35
C PHE A 428 -0.52 15.41 1.81
N ASN A 429 -0.88 15.91 0.62
CA ASN A 429 -1.82 15.23 -0.29
C ASN A 429 -1.12 14.01 -0.94
N ALA A 430 -0.65 13.08 -0.12
CA ALA A 430 -0.20 11.78 -0.62
C ALA A 430 -1.43 10.96 -1.02
N GLU A 431 -1.42 10.44 -2.24
CA GLU A 431 -2.62 9.82 -2.82
C GLU A 431 -2.85 8.42 -2.25
N LEU A 432 -3.94 8.25 -1.50
CA LEU A 432 -4.24 7.01 -0.76
C LEU A 432 -4.34 5.77 -1.67
N THR A 433 -4.60 5.93 -2.96
CA THR A 433 -4.69 4.83 -3.93
C THR A 433 -3.44 4.65 -4.79
N ASP A 434 -2.42 5.51 -4.66
CA ASP A 434 -1.16 5.36 -5.38
C ASP A 434 -0.05 4.80 -4.46
N PRO A 435 0.16 3.47 -4.40
CA PRO A 435 1.24 2.86 -3.62
C PRO A 435 2.65 3.17 -4.15
N TYR A 436 2.79 3.86 -5.28
CA TYR A 436 4.09 4.16 -5.90
C TYR A 436 5.03 4.91 -4.95
N LEU A 437 6.27 4.43 -4.88
CA LEU A 437 7.39 5.12 -4.23
C LEU A 437 8.55 5.22 -5.24
N PRO A 438 8.86 6.41 -5.78
CA PRO A 438 10.01 6.58 -6.66
C PRO A 438 11.30 6.42 -5.84
N ASP A 439 12.11 5.40 -6.17
CA ASP A 439 13.42 5.17 -5.55
C ASP A 439 14.47 4.92 -6.64
N SER A 440 15.59 5.65 -6.61
CA SER A 440 16.75 5.37 -7.46
C SER A 440 17.43 4.03 -7.13
N ARG A 441 16.92 3.32 -6.13
CA ARG A 441 17.28 1.95 -5.78
C ARG A 441 16.32 0.89 -6.31
N GLY A 442 15.20 1.29 -6.90
CA GLY A 442 14.11 0.45 -7.41
C GLY A 442 13.05 0.09 -6.37
N ASP A 443 11.81 -0.05 -6.84
CA ASP A 443 10.68 -0.53 -6.04
C ASP A 443 10.51 -2.03 -6.22
N HIS A 444 10.70 -2.76 -5.12
CA HIS A 444 10.68 -4.22 -5.09
C HIS A 444 9.31 -4.79 -5.48
N GLY A 445 8.23 -4.13 -5.03
CA GLY A 445 6.87 -4.52 -5.35
C GLY A 445 6.50 -4.41 -6.83
N THR A 446 7.06 -3.44 -7.56
CA THR A 446 6.90 -3.33 -9.03
C THR A 446 7.52 -4.54 -9.75
N SER A 447 8.71 -4.98 -9.33
CA SER A 447 9.34 -6.20 -9.88
C SER A 447 8.63 -7.49 -9.46
N VAL A 448 8.06 -7.55 -8.26
CA VAL A 448 7.17 -8.64 -7.83
C VAL A 448 5.91 -8.69 -8.70
N ALA A 449 5.28 -7.55 -8.98
CA ALA A 449 4.07 -7.44 -9.78
C ALA A 449 4.26 -7.95 -11.22
N GLY A 450 5.38 -7.61 -11.87
CA GLY A 450 5.69 -8.09 -13.22
C GLY A 450 5.81 -9.60 -13.32
N VAL A 451 6.45 -10.26 -12.34
CA VAL A 451 6.54 -11.73 -12.28
C VAL A 451 5.15 -12.36 -12.17
N ILE A 452 4.25 -11.79 -11.36
CA ILE A 452 2.88 -12.31 -11.22
C ILE A 452 2.10 -12.11 -12.51
N GLY A 453 2.07 -10.88 -13.04
CA GLY A 453 1.05 -10.45 -13.99
C GLY A 453 1.39 -9.24 -14.85
N ALA A 454 2.64 -9.11 -15.32
CA ALA A 454 2.93 -8.30 -16.50
C ALA A 454 2.07 -8.74 -17.70
N LYS A 455 1.70 -7.77 -18.54
CA LYS A 455 0.62 -7.93 -19.50
C LYS A 455 1.09 -8.67 -20.75
N GLY A 456 0.88 -9.98 -20.75
CA GLY A 456 1.20 -10.84 -21.88
C GLY A 456 0.43 -10.54 -23.17
N ASN A 457 1.10 -10.80 -24.29
CA ASN A 457 0.67 -10.61 -25.67
C ASN A 457 0.24 -9.16 -26.00
N ASN A 458 0.98 -8.18 -25.50
CA ASN A 458 0.75 -6.75 -25.78
C ASN A 458 1.77 -6.16 -26.79
N GLY A 459 2.76 -6.94 -27.23
CA GLY A 459 3.81 -6.49 -28.15
C GLY A 459 4.84 -5.55 -27.51
N MET A 460 4.93 -5.55 -26.18
CA MET A 460 5.88 -4.81 -25.34
C MET A 460 6.49 -5.76 -24.30
N GLY A 461 7.58 -5.37 -23.66
CA GLY A 461 8.04 -5.95 -22.40
C GLY A 461 8.04 -7.48 -22.33
N LEU A 462 7.33 -8.00 -21.33
CA LEU A 462 7.38 -9.38 -20.87
C LEU A 462 6.03 -9.92 -20.41
N ARG A 463 5.91 -11.25 -20.32
CA ARG A 463 4.70 -11.92 -19.87
C ARG A 463 4.80 -12.21 -18.37
N GLY A 464 3.78 -11.88 -17.57
CA GLY A 464 3.67 -12.41 -16.20
C GLY A 464 3.34 -13.91 -16.21
N VAL A 465 3.44 -14.61 -15.08
CA VAL A 465 2.95 -16.00 -14.99
C VAL A 465 1.45 -16.07 -15.32
N ALA A 466 0.67 -15.12 -14.77
CA ALA A 466 -0.76 -14.95 -14.94
C ALA A 466 -1.08 -13.59 -15.62
N PRO A 467 -0.97 -13.48 -16.96
CA PRO A 467 -0.98 -12.21 -17.69
C PRO A 467 -2.34 -11.47 -17.78
N ASP A 468 -3.45 -12.05 -17.30
CA ASP A 468 -4.77 -11.41 -17.23
C ASP A 468 -5.32 -11.27 -15.80
N VAL A 469 -4.45 -11.47 -14.80
CA VAL A 469 -4.78 -11.32 -13.38
C VAL A 469 -5.07 -9.86 -13.01
N ARG A 470 -5.78 -9.64 -11.90
CA ARG A 470 -5.95 -8.29 -11.33
C ARG A 470 -4.96 -8.06 -10.19
N LEU A 471 -4.12 -7.05 -10.33
CA LEU A 471 -3.07 -6.72 -9.37
C LEU A 471 -3.51 -5.56 -8.45
N PHE A 472 -3.28 -5.71 -7.16
CA PHE A 472 -3.56 -4.69 -6.14
C PHE A 472 -2.25 -4.37 -5.41
N GLY A 473 -1.77 -3.13 -5.49
CA GLY A 473 -0.53 -2.72 -4.85
C GLY A 473 -0.77 -2.24 -3.41
N PHE A 474 -0.16 -2.92 -2.44
CA PHE A 474 -0.23 -2.59 -1.02
C PHE A 474 1.18 -2.34 -0.48
N ASN A 475 1.56 -1.07 -0.30
CA ASN A 475 2.92 -0.67 0.07
C ASN A 475 3.24 -0.86 1.58
N TYR A 476 2.88 -2.02 2.13
CA TYR A 476 2.99 -2.38 3.54
C TYR A 476 4.41 -2.22 4.13
N LEU A 477 5.45 -2.38 3.31
CA LEU A 477 6.85 -2.22 3.75
C LEU A 477 7.32 -0.76 3.75
N SER A 478 6.46 0.19 3.35
CA SER A 478 6.77 1.62 3.40
C SER A 478 6.75 2.17 4.84
N GLU A 479 7.86 2.80 5.25
CA GLU A 479 8.04 3.50 6.53
C GLU A 479 7.57 2.73 7.80
N ASN A 480 7.93 1.44 7.93
CA ASN A 480 7.60 0.59 9.10
C ASN A 480 6.10 0.58 9.43
N CYS A 481 5.21 0.58 8.43
CA CYS A 481 3.79 0.64 8.70
C CYS A 481 3.31 -0.56 9.55
N CYS A 482 2.49 -0.27 10.56
CA CYS A 482 2.21 -1.16 11.68
C CYS A 482 0.78 -1.72 11.68
N ARG A 483 0.11 -1.72 10.53
CA ARG A 483 -1.28 -2.18 10.43
C ARG A 483 -1.35 -3.62 9.93
N GLU A 484 -1.68 -4.52 10.85
CA GLU A 484 -1.87 -5.94 10.55
C GLU A 484 -3.02 -6.17 9.55
N ASP A 485 -3.99 -5.24 9.43
CA ASP A 485 -5.12 -5.34 8.50
C ASP A 485 -4.70 -5.42 7.01
N ALA A 486 -3.51 -4.91 6.66
CA ALA A 486 -2.88 -5.05 5.36
C ALA A 486 -2.66 -6.51 4.92
N LEU A 487 -2.46 -7.42 5.89
CA LEU A 487 -2.27 -8.85 5.66
C LEU A 487 -3.60 -9.62 5.69
N GLY A 488 -4.72 -8.92 5.88
CA GLY A 488 -6.00 -9.50 6.27
C GLY A 488 -7.09 -9.37 5.24
N ALA A 489 -8.30 -9.70 5.69
CA ALA A 489 -9.54 -9.46 4.96
C ALA A 489 -10.30 -8.30 5.60
N SER A 490 -9.93 -7.08 5.23
CA SER A 490 -10.59 -5.86 5.69
C SER A 490 -11.64 -5.42 4.68
N ASN A 491 -12.83 -5.05 5.18
CA ASN A 491 -13.81 -4.27 4.42
C ASN A 491 -13.76 -2.78 4.75
N ARG A 492 -12.72 -2.36 5.48
CA ARG A 492 -12.30 -0.96 5.69
C ARG A 492 -11.18 -0.68 4.68
N GLU A 493 -10.71 0.55 4.56
CA GLU A 493 -9.53 0.85 3.74
C GLU A 493 -8.25 0.31 4.44
N PRO A 494 -7.36 -0.43 3.76
CA PRO A 494 -7.47 -0.96 2.40
C PRO A 494 -8.50 -2.09 2.28
N ASN A 495 -9.37 -2.02 1.27
CA ASN A 495 -10.44 -3.00 1.04
C ASN A 495 -9.90 -4.31 0.43
N SER A 496 -9.27 -5.13 1.27
CA SER A 496 -8.74 -6.44 0.91
C SER A 496 -9.79 -7.57 0.92
N ALA A 497 -11.06 -7.27 1.21
CA ALA A 497 -12.18 -8.23 1.23
C ALA A 497 -12.46 -8.97 -0.10
N GLN A 498 -11.83 -8.53 -1.20
CA GLN A 498 -11.98 -9.09 -2.54
C GLN A 498 -10.76 -9.87 -3.04
N ILE A 499 -9.66 -9.91 -2.28
CA ILE A 499 -8.40 -10.53 -2.71
C ILE A 499 -8.51 -12.06 -2.62
N ASP A 500 -8.04 -12.75 -3.65
CA ASP A 500 -7.96 -14.20 -3.70
C ASP A 500 -6.61 -14.72 -3.22
N VAL A 501 -5.52 -14.05 -3.64
CA VAL A 501 -4.13 -14.43 -3.31
C VAL A 501 -3.35 -13.23 -2.78
N PHE A 502 -2.62 -13.40 -1.68
CA PHE A 502 -1.69 -12.41 -1.17
C PHE A 502 -0.25 -12.88 -1.42
N ASN A 503 0.50 -12.11 -2.20
CA ASN A 503 1.94 -12.29 -2.33
C ASN A 503 2.67 -11.46 -1.27
N MET A 504 3.52 -12.12 -0.49
CA MET A 504 4.25 -11.56 0.64
C MET A 504 5.76 -11.80 0.44
N SER A 505 6.38 -11.01 -0.45
CA SER A 505 7.80 -11.15 -0.83
C SER A 505 8.78 -10.55 0.20
N PHE A 506 8.47 -10.70 1.50
CA PHE A 506 9.25 -10.17 2.61
C PHE A 506 9.47 -11.22 3.71
N GLY A 507 10.14 -10.84 4.80
CA GLY A 507 10.35 -11.66 5.98
C GLY A 507 11.27 -10.99 6.98
N THR A 508 11.48 -11.64 8.12
CA THR A 508 12.45 -11.17 9.14
C THR A 508 13.81 -11.84 8.97
N PHE A 509 14.86 -11.25 9.57
CA PHE A 509 16.21 -11.82 9.58
C PHE A 509 16.55 -12.36 10.98
N GLY A 510 17.15 -13.56 11.02
CA GLY A 510 17.54 -14.22 12.27
C GLY A 510 16.38 -14.89 13.01
N PHE A 511 16.69 -15.64 14.07
CA PHE A 511 15.67 -16.15 14.98
C PHE A 511 15.03 -15.01 15.78
N GLN A 512 13.70 -14.95 15.76
CA GLN A 512 12.91 -13.99 16.55
C GLN A 512 12.07 -14.71 17.60
N TYR A 513 11.95 -14.13 18.80
CA TYR A 513 11.12 -14.69 19.88
C TYR A 513 9.66 -14.21 19.85
N SER A 514 9.35 -13.18 19.05
CA SER A 514 7.99 -12.66 18.93
C SER A 514 7.18 -13.51 17.96
N TYR A 515 6.31 -14.36 18.50
CA TYR A 515 5.30 -15.05 17.70
C TYR A 515 4.27 -14.04 17.17
N PRO A 516 4.03 -13.99 15.85
CA PRO A 516 3.10 -13.06 15.26
C PRO A 516 1.65 -13.45 15.55
N ASP A 517 0.74 -12.46 15.59
CA ASP A 517 -0.68 -12.73 15.64
C ASP A 517 -1.16 -13.28 14.30
N ASP A 518 -1.49 -14.58 14.27
CA ASP A 518 -2.00 -15.25 13.07
C ASP A 518 -3.51 -15.05 12.85
N THR A 519 -4.19 -14.32 13.74
CA THR A 519 -5.63 -14.01 13.66
C THR A 519 -6.03 -13.44 12.31
N VAL A 520 -5.19 -12.58 11.74
CA VAL A 520 -5.42 -11.91 10.46
C VAL A 520 -5.42 -12.89 9.29
N VAL A 521 -4.38 -13.72 9.18
CA VAL A 521 -4.26 -14.76 8.15
C VAL A 521 -5.33 -15.84 8.33
N ARG A 522 -5.65 -16.20 9.57
CA ARG A 522 -6.76 -17.10 9.92
C ARG A 522 -8.12 -16.55 9.54
N TYR A 523 -8.33 -15.25 9.68
CA TYR A 523 -9.56 -14.61 9.25
C TYR A 523 -9.65 -14.61 7.71
N GLY A 524 -8.58 -14.28 6.99
CA GLY A 524 -8.51 -14.37 5.53
C GLY A 524 -8.78 -15.77 4.98
N THR A 525 -8.10 -16.79 5.52
CA THR A 525 -8.30 -18.22 5.15
C THR A 525 -9.65 -18.81 5.56
N ARG A 526 -10.46 -18.11 6.36
CA ARG A 526 -11.80 -18.55 6.77
C ARG A 526 -12.96 -17.74 6.18
N GLN A 527 -12.73 -16.51 5.74
CA GLN A 527 -13.81 -15.57 5.39
C GLN A 527 -13.73 -15.05 3.95
N LEU A 528 -12.53 -15.00 3.35
CA LEU A 528 -12.39 -14.59 1.95
C LEU A 528 -12.87 -15.67 0.99
N ARG A 529 -13.02 -15.28 -0.28
CA ARG A 529 -13.44 -16.15 -1.37
C ARG A 529 -14.74 -16.91 -1.03
N ALA A 530 -15.69 -16.18 -0.44
CA ALA A 530 -16.98 -16.70 0.06
C ALA A 530 -16.87 -17.88 1.06
N GLY A 531 -15.76 -18.01 1.79
CA GLY A 531 -15.50 -19.09 2.74
C GLY A 531 -14.50 -20.14 2.26
N LEU A 532 -14.11 -20.13 0.98
CA LEU A 532 -13.03 -20.97 0.45
C LEU A 532 -11.65 -20.58 1.00
N GLY A 533 -11.52 -19.34 1.49
CA GLY A 533 -10.31 -18.78 2.10
C GLY A 533 -9.31 -18.28 1.07
N ALA A 534 -8.71 -17.12 1.33
CA ALA A 534 -7.63 -16.60 0.49
C ALA A 534 -6.32 -17.39 0.67
N ILE A 535 -5.49 -17.37 -0.37
CA ILE A 535 -4.20 -18.08 -0.39
C ILE A 535 -3.11 -17.07 -0.04
N TYR A 536 -2.20 -17.44 0.86
CA TYR A 536 -1.09 -16.60 1.29
C TYR A 536 0.25 -17.21 0.88
N VAL A 537 1.00 -16.52 0.03
CA VAL A 537 2.28 -16.98 -0.53
C VAL A 537 3.40 -16.10 0.03
N LYS A 538 4.36 -16.71 0.75
CA LYS A 538 5.37 -16.01 1.56
C LYS A 538 6.78 -16.43 1.18
N ALA A 539 7.67 -15.46 0.99
CA ALA A 539 9.09 -15.70 0.76
C ALA A 539 9.78 -16.32 1.99
N ALA A 540 10.56 -17.39 1.81
CA ALA A 540 11.23 -18.10 2.91
C ALA A 540 12.47 -17.38 3.48
N GLY A 541 13.08 -16.46 2.74
CA GLY A 541 14.26 -15.69 3.12
C GLY A 541 15.50 -15.96 2.28
N ASN A 542 16.48 -15.06 2.37
CA ASN A 542 17.66 -15.00 1.49
C ASN A 542 18.99 -15.14 2.25
N SER A 543 18.99 -15.96 3.32
CA SER A 543 20.03 -15.93 4.35
C SER A 543 20.80 -17.26 4.47
N PHE A 544 20.97 -18.01 3.39
CA PHE A 544 21.74 -19.26 3.40
C PHE A 544 23.25 -19.05 3.50
N GLY A 545 23.82 -18.18 2.65
CA GLY A 545 25.27 -17.90 2.61
C GLY A 545 25.72 -16.66 3.39
N ARG A 546 24.81 -15.94 4.05
CA ARG A 546 25.08 -14.65 4.71
C ARG A 546 25.22 -14.76 6.23
N CYS A 547 26.27 -15.42 6.70
CA CYS A 547 26.61 -15.48 8.13
C CYS A 547 27.96 -14.84 8.46
N VAL A 548 28.01 -14.19 9.62
CA VAL A 548 29.24 -13.83 10.35
C VAL A 548 29.30 -14.60 11.67
N SER A 549 29.15 -15.93 11.60
CA SER A 549 29.51 -16.80 12.72
C SER A 549 31.04 -16.87 12.78
N PHE A 550 31.62 -16.26 13.82
CA PHE A 550 33.08 -16.19 14.00
C PHE A 550 33.71 -17.49 14.52
N ARG A 551 32.93 -18.58 14.69
CA ARG A 551 33.40 -19.80 15.39
C ARG A 551 33.38 -21.09 14.56
N HIS A 552 32.47 -21.27 13.60
CA HIS A 552 32.30 -22.56 12.91
C HIS A 552 32.26 -22.41 11.38
N VAL A 553 32.92 -23.34 10.68
CA VAL A 553 32.93 -23.39 9.22
C VAL A 553 31.58 -23.92 8.75
N ILE A 554 30.75 -23.03 8.21
CA ILE A 554 29.47 -23.41 7.59
C ILE A 554 29.77 -24.22 6.32
N HIS A 555 29.25 -25.43 6.26
CA HIS A 555 29.34 -26.29 5.09
C HIS A 555 28.35 -25.81 4.02
N ASP A 556 28.68 -25.92 2.73
CA ASP A 556 27.86 -25.42 1.59
C ASP A 556 26.42 -26.00 1.48
N LEU A 557 26.05 -26.89 2.42
CA LEU A 557 24.81 -27.67 2.45
C LEU A 557 23.99 -27.45 3.73
N ILE A 558 24.48 -26.65 4.69
CA ILE A 558 23.76 -26.24 5.90
C ILE A 558 23.61 -24.72 5.85
N GLY A 559 22.39 -24.21 5.98
CA GLY A 559 22.14 -22.77 5.85
C GLY A 559 22.55 -21.99 7.08
N CYS A 560 23.10 -20.79 6.89
CA CYS A 560 23.28 -19.81 7.96
C CYS A 560 21.97 -19.49 8.70
N SER A 561 20.84 -19.48 8.01
CA SER A 561 19.52 -19.27 8.61
C SER A 561 18.57 -20.38 8.23
N SER A 562 17.83 -20.89 9.21
CA SER A 562 16.67 -21.75 8.99
C SER A 562 15.47 -20.86 8.65
N SER A 563 14.65 -21.24 7.67
CA SER A 563 13.40 -20.54 7.39
C SER A 563 12.39 -20.64 8.54
N ASN A 564 12.60 -21.53 9.53
CA ASN A 564 11.88 -21.54 10.81
C ASN A 564 12.26 -20.36 11.75
N GLY A 565 13.36 -19.65 11.48
CA GLY A 565 13.82 -18.53 12.32
C GLY A 565 12.92 -17.28 12.24
N ASP A 566 12.27 -17.06 11.09
CA ASP A 566 11.16 -16.11 10.94
C ASP A 566 9.87 -16.79 11.47
N PRO A 567 9.32 -16.41 12.64
CA PRO A 567 8.21 -17.12 13.24
C PRO A 567 6.91 -16.99 12.45
N PHE A 568 6.81 -16.01 11.53
CA PHE A 568 5.67 -15.88 10.63
C PHE A 568 5.65 -17.00 9.58
N ASN A 569 6.82 -17.49 9.13
CA ASN A 569 6.89 -18.68 8.28
C ASN A 569 6.39 -19.95 8.99
N ASN A 570 6.21 -19.93 10.32
CA ASN A 570 5.72 -21.06 11.10
C ASN A 570 4.18 -21.03 11.26
N VAL A 571 3.48 -20.11 10.58
CA VAL A 571 2.02 -20.08 10.48
C VAL A 571 1.55 -21.09 9.41
N PRO A 572 0.80 -22.17 9.78
CA PRO A 572 0.44 -23.26 8.85
C PRO A 572 -0.41 -22.88 7.64
N HIS A 573 -1.07 -21.72 7.71
CA HIS A 573 -1.92 -21.17 6.65
C HIS A 573 -1.12 -20.67 5.44
N LEU A 574 0.18 -20.40 5.62
CA LEU A 574 1.03 -19.89 4.55
C LEU A 574 1.55 -20.99 3.62
N ILE A 575 1.83 -20.60 2.39
CA ILE A 575 2.67 -21.32 1.43
C ILE A 575 4.03 -20.63 1.45
N VAL A 576 4.97 -21.19 2.23
CA VAL A 576 6.34 -20.66 2.36
C VAL A 576 7.18 -21.20 1.21
N VAL A 577 7.76 -20.31 0.40
CA VAL A 577 8.38 -20.64 -0.89
C VAL A 577 9.89 -20.47 -0.87
N GLY A 578 10.62 -21.54 -1.22
CA GLY A 578 12.06 -21.55 -1.47
C GLY A 578 12.42 -21.16 -2.91
N ALA A 579 13.66 -20.73 -3.15
CA ALA A 579 14.13 -20.24 -4.44
C ALA A 579 14.98 -21.28 -5.20
N LEU A 580 14.68 -21.47 -6.49
CA LEU A 580 15.46 -22.25 -7.44
C LEU A 580 16.21 -21.33 -8.42
N ASN A 581 17.42 -21.73 -8.79
CA ASN A 581 18.14 -21.12 -9.91
C ASN A 581 17.83 -21.80 -11.24
N ALA A 582 18.34 -21.23 -12.34
CA ALA A 582 18.08 -21.70 -13.71
C ALA A 582 18.65 -23.08 -14.05
N HIS A 583 19.30 -23.77 -13.11
CA HIS A 583 19.68 -25.18 -13.25
C HIS A 583 18.79 -26.13 -12.44
N GLY A 584 17.68 -25.64 -11.88
CA GLY A 584 16.80 -26.40 -10.99
C GLY A 584 17.38 -26.64 -9.60
N ALA A 585 18.55 -26.07 -9.28
CA ALA A 585 19.17 -26.21 -7.96
C ALA A 585 18.60 -25.17 -6.99
N LYS A 586 18.74 -25.41 -5.68
CA LYS A 586 18.50 -24.37 -4.67
C LYS A 586 19.37 -23.15 -4.99
N ALA A 587 18.77 -21.97 -5.13
CA ALA A 587 19.51 -20.74 -5.33
C ALA A 587 20.50 -20.50 -4.19
N SER A 588 21.67 -19.92 -4.48
CA SER A 588 22.78 -19.81 -3.51
C SER A 588 22.36 -19.20 -2.17
N TYR A 589 21.52 -18.17 -2.21
CA TYR A 589 21.02 -17.43 -1.05
C TYR A 589 19.80 -18.05 -0.34
N SER A 590 19.02 -18.94 -0.97
CA SER A 590 17.70 -19.36 -0.46
C SER A 590 17.79 -19.98 0.92
N SER A 591 17.10 -19.38 1.91
CA SER A 591 16.86 -19.99 3.21
C SER A 591 16.14 -21.34 3.06
N VAL A 592 16.36 -22.23 4.03
CA VAL A 592 15.92 -23.63 3.99
C VAL A 592 15.33 -24.04 5.33
N GLY A 593 14.42 -25.01 5.34
CA GLY A 593 13.81 -25.50 6.57
C GLY A 593 12.65 -26.46 6.33
N SER A 594 12.20 -27.10 7.41
CA SER A 594 11.06 -28.03 7.39
C SER A 594 9.71 -27.35 7.14
N ASN A 595 9.65 -26.01 7.26
CA ASN A 595 8.45 -25.22 7.06
C ASN A 595 8.26 -24.73 5.61
N LEU A 596 9.21 -24.99 4.69
CA LEU A 596 8.97 -24.80 3.26
C LEU A 596 7.79 -25.68 2.80
N TRP A 597 6.92 -25.12 1.95
CA TRP A 597 5.90 -25.89 1.25
C TRP A 597 6.44 -26.35 -0.11
N ILE A 598 6.97 -25.44 -0.90
CA ILE A 598 7.40 -25.69 -2.28
C ILE A 598 8.55 -24.75 -2.64
N SER A 599 9.26 -25.01 -3.74
CA SER A 599 10.23 -24.08 -4.32
C SER A 599 9.88 -23.71 -5.76
N ALA A 600 10.19 -22.48 -6.15
CA ALA A 600 9.89 -21.94 -7.47
C ALA A 600 11.08 -21.18 -8.08
N PRO A 601 11.10 -20.93 -9.40
CA PRO A 601 12.13 -20.13 -10.05
C PRO A 601 12.35 -18.76 -9.42
N ALA A 602 13.62 -18.37 -9.32
CA ALA A 602 14.05 -17.05 -8.85
C ALA A 602 15.40 -16.62 -9.46
N GLY A 603 16.29 -17.60 -9.69
CA GLY A 603 17.61 -17.38 -10.28
C GLY A 603 18.69 -17.05 -9.25
N GLU A 604 19.86 -16.65 -9.73
CA GLU A 604 20.98 -16.19 -8.91
C GLU A 604 21.00 -14.65 -8.84
N TYR A 605 21.79 -13.96 -9.67
CA TYR A 605 21.97 -12.50 -9.58
C TYR A 605 21.93 -11.79 -10.95
N GLY A 606 21.77 -12.50 -12.07
CA GLY A 606 21.68 -11.89 -13.41
C GLY A 606 23.03 -11.50 -14.02
N VAL A 607 24.13 -11.61 -13.28
CA VAL A 607 25.49 -11.30 -13.77
C VAL A 607 26.19 -12.57 -14.28
N ASN A 608 26.47 -13.53 -13.40
CA ASN A 608 27.17 -14.77 -13.76
C ASN A 608 26.21 -15.87 -14.23
N GLU A 609 25.08 -16.00 -13.53
CA GLU A 609 24.04 -17.01 -13.73
C GLU A 609 22.68 -16.28 -13.76
N PRO A 610 21.67 -16.75 -14.51
CA PRO A 610 20.39 -16.06 -14.71
C PRO A 610 19.67 -15.66 -13.42
N ALA A 611 19.11 -14.45 -13.36
CA ALA A 611 18.10 -14.02 -12.39
C ALA A 611 16.72 -13.91 -13.07
N SER A 612 15.68 -13.51 -12.34
CA SER A 612 14.35 -13.30 -12.93
C SER A 612 14.35 -12.01 -13.76
N ILE A 613 13.76 -12.07 -14.96
CA ILE A 613 13.47 -10.89 -15.77
C ILE A 613 12.05 -10.45 -15.48
N THR A 614 11.88 -9.17 -15.16
CA THR A 614 10.60 -8.58 -14.74
C THR A 614 10.59 -7.07 -14.96
N THR A 615 9.44 -6.44 -14.71
CA THR A 615 9.26 -4.99 -14.76
C THR A 615 10.12 -4.31 -13.69
N ASP A 616 10.66 -3.16 -14.02
CA ASP A 616 11.36 -2.27 -13.11
C ASP A 616 10.54 -0.98 -12.94
N GLN A 617 11.05 0.03 -12.23
CA GLN A 617 10.46 1.36 -12.32
C GLN A 617 10.77 1.98 -13.70
N PHE A 618 9.77 2.50 -14.38
CA PHE A 618 9.93 2.95 -15.77
C PHE A 618 10.95 4.10 -15.90
N GLY A 619 11.73 4.06 -16.98
CA GLY A 619 12.78 5.03 -17.27
C GLY A 619 14.16 4.70 -16.69
N ARG A 620 15.17 4.74 -17.58
CA ARG A 620 16.61 4.44 -17.37
C ARG A 620 17.32 5.03 -16.11
N TYR A 621 16.70 5.96 -15.39
CA TYR A 621 17.29 6.69 -14.26
C TYR A 621 16.66 6.32 -12.90
N ARG A 622 15.75 5.34 -12.87
CA ARG A 622 15.16 4.74 -11.66
C ARG A 622 15.29 3.22 -11.70
N GLY A 623 14.76 2.53 -10.69
CA GLY A 623 14.76 1.07 -10.74
C GLY A 623 16.11 0.41 -10.42
N TYR A 624 16.11 -0.92 -10.46
CA TYR A 624 17.29 -1.76 -10.36
C TYR A 624 18.24 -1.62 -11.57
N SER A 625 17.71 -1.26 -12.74
CA SER A 625 18.42 -1.09 -14.02
C SER A 625 19.13 0.27 -14.17
N SER A 626 18.76 1.31 -13.41
CA SER A 626 19.51 2.60 -13.41
C SER A 626 20.91 2.54 -12.82
N ARG A 627 21.23 1.46 -12.10
CA ARG A 627 22.59 1.21 -11.63
C ARG A 627 23.36 0.60 -12.80
N ASN A 628 24.59 1.06 -13.02
CA ASN A 628 25.53 0.49 -14.02
C ASN A 628 25.90 -0.97 -13.66
N TRP A 629 24.95 -1.88 -13.84
CA TRP A 629 25.00 -3.29 -13.53
C TRP A 629 24.88 -4.06 -14.85
N PRO A 630 25.79 -5.01 -15.14
CA PRO A 630 25.70 -5.82 -16.35
C PRO A 630 24.37 -6.57 -16.42
N GLY A 631 23.70 -6.49 -17.56
CA GLY A 631 22.37 -7.06 -17.77
C GLY A 631 21.59 -6.34 -18.86
N ILE A 632 20.26 -6.40 -18.80
CA ILE A 632 19.37 -5.78 -19.79
C ILE A 632 19.57 -4.26 -19.94
N ALA A 633 19.96 -3.57 -18.85
CA ALA A 633 20.23 -2.13 -18.85
C ALA A 633 21.34 -1.68 -19.83
N GLU A 634 22.27 -2.58 -20.20
CA GLU A 634 23.30 -2.31 -21.20
C GLU A 634 22.81 -2.54 -22.65
N ASN A 635 21.65 -3.18 -22.83
CA ASN A 635 21.09 -3.56 -24.13
C ASN A 635 19.87 -2.69 -24.52
N GLN A 636 20.17 -1.54 -25.13
CA GLN A 636 19.16 -0.56 -25.56
C GLN A 636 18.26 -1.05 -26.71
N ASP A 637 18.61 -2.14 -27.40
CA ASP A 637 17.73 -2.74 -28.41
C ASP A 637 16.64 -3.61 -27.76
N ALA A 638 16.94 -4.22 -26.60
CA ALA A 638 16.01 -5.04 -25.82
C ALA A 638 15.15 -4.21 -24.85
N ASP A 639 15.75 -3.22 -24.20
CA ASP A 639 15.03 -2.26 -23.35
C ASP A 639 15.40 -0.81 -23.72
N PRO A 640 14.76 -0.23 -24.75
CA PRO A 640 15.04 1.14 -25.16
C PRO A 640 14.60 2.19 -24.13
N TYR A 641 13.74 1.87 -23.16
CA TYR A 641 13.17 2.84 -22.23
C TYR A 641 13.74 2.74 -20.80
N GLY A 642 14.32 1.60 -20.43
CA GLY A 642 14.82 1.33 -19.08
C GLY A 642 13.69 0.92 -18.12
N ASP A 643 12.72 0.17 -18.62
CA ASP A 643 11.51 -0.23 -17.90
C ASP A 643 11.59 -1.66 -17.34
N TYR A 644 12.66 -2.40 -17.63
CA TYR A 644 12.78 -3.82 -17.28
C TYR A 644 14.12 -4.12 -16.58
N GLY A 645 14.09 -5.11 -15.69
CA GLY A 645 15.25 -5.55 -14.91
C GLY A 645 15.55 -7.03 -15.12
N SER A 646 16.83 -7.39 -15.24
CA SER A 646 17.32 -8.78 -15.40
C SER A 646 18.10 -9.30 -14.19
N ASN A 647 18.06 -8.59 -13.06
CA ASN A 647 18.78 -8.87 -11.82
C ASN A 647 17.85 -9.13 -10.62
N PHE A 648 16.53 -9.14 -10.82
CA PHE A 648 15.56 -9.38 -9.75
C PHE A 648 15.62 -10.84 -9.26
N ASN A 649 15.75 -11.04 -7.95
CA ASN A 649 16.05 -12.34 -7.38
C ASN A 649 15.48 -12.51 -5.96
N GLY A 650 15.97 -13.52 -5.24
CA GLY A 650 15.52 -13.84 -3.89
C GLY A 650 14.37 -14.85 -3.89
N THR A 651 14.05 -15.38 -2.72
CA THR A 651 12.72 -15.99 -2.47
C THR A 651 11.59 -14.99 -2.73
N SER A 652 11.92 -13.69 -2.76
CA SER A 652 11.09 -12.58 -3.25
C SER A 652 10.67 -12.69 -4.72
N ALA A 653 11.43 -13.41 -5.55
CA ALA A 653 11.06 -13.77 -6.92
C ALA A 653 10.39 -15.15 -7.00
N ALA A 654 10.68 -16.07 -6.08
CA ALA A 654 10.02 -17.39 -6.03
C ALA A 654 8.55 -17.30 -5.59
N ALA A 655 8.26 -16.46 -4.59
CA ALA A 655 6.90 -16.20 -4.12
C ALA A 655 5.94 -15.72 -5.24
N PRO A 656 6.26 -14.69 -6.05
CA PRO A 656 5.37 -14.23 -7.11
C PRO A 656 5.20 -15.23 -8.25
N HIS A 657 6.22 -16.02 -8.59
CA HIS A 657 6.04 -17.13 -9.54
C HIS A 657 5.00 -18.14 -9.02
N THR A 658 5.01 -18.42 -7.70
CA THR A 658 4.01 -19.29 -7.05
C THR A 658 2.64 -18.61 -6.95
N ALA A 659 2.56 -17.31 -6.64
CA ALA A 659 1.30 -16.57 -6.57
C ALA A 659 0.60 -16.48 -7.92
N GLY A 660 1.36 -16.22 -9.00
CA GLY A 660 0.86 -16.26 -10.37
C GLY A 660 0.38 -17.66 -10.76
N ALA A 661 1.14 -18.71 -10.45
CA ALA A 661 0.71 -20.09 -10.70
C ALA A 661 -0.58 -20.43 -9.96
N VAL A 662 -0.74 -20.04 -8.69
CA VAL A 662 -1.99 -20.19 -7.93
C VAL A 662 -3.14 -19.46 -8.63
N ALA A 663 -2.93 -18.26 -9.19
CA ALA A 663 -3.96 -17.56 -9.95
C ALA A 663 -4.41 -18.34 -11.21
N LEU A 664 -3.51 -19.06 -11.89
CA LEU A 664 -3.88 -19.96 -12.98
C LEU A 664 -4.77 -21.13 -12.49
N LEU A 665 -4.44 -21.73 -11.34
CA LEU A 665 -5.24 -22.81 -10.74
C LEU A 665 -6.64 -22.32 -10.32
N LEU A 666 -6.74 -21.08 -9.83
CA LEU A 666 -8.00 -20.48 -9.39
C LEU A 666 -8.90 -19.98 -10.53
N GLU A 667 -8.36 -19.69 -11.72
CA GLU A 667 -9.19 -19.51 -12.92
C GLU A 667 -9.74 -20.86 -13.42
N GLU A 668 -8.90 -21.91 -13.41
CA GLU A 668 -9.30 -23.27 -13.85
C GLU A 668 -10.39 -23.87 -12.97
N GLU A 669 -10.23 -23.82 -11.64
CA GLU A 669 -11.23 -24.28 -10.67
C GLU A 669 -11.39 -23.25 -9.53
N PRO A 670 -12.31 -22.27 -9.70
CA PRO A 670 -12.60 -21.26 -8.68
C PRO A 670 -13.06 -21.84 -7.34
N GLY A 671 -13.60 -23.06 -7.32
CA GLY A 671 -14.06 -23.77 -6.14
C GLY A 671 -12.97 -24.29 -5.20
N LEU A 672 -11.68 -24.24 -5.58
CA LEU A 672 -10.57 -24.65 -4.72
C LEU A 672 -10.54 -23.86 -3.41
N THR A 673 -10.50 -24.54 -2.27
CA THR A 673 -10.15 -23.94 -0.98
C THR A 673 -8.65 -23.67 -0.88
N TRP A 674 -8.23 -22.82 0.07
CA TRP A 674 -6.80 -22.61 0.34
C TRP A 674 -6.04 -23.90 0.70
N ARG A 675 -6.74 -24.88 1.31
CA ARG A 675 -6.20 -26.21 1.62
C ARG A 675 -6.09 -27.09 0.38
N ASP A 676 -7.07 -27.03 -0.52
CA ASP A 676 -7.01 -27.73 -1.80
C ASP A 676 -5.82 -27.25 -2.63
N VAL A 677 -5.59 -25.93 -2.72
CA VAL A 677 -4.41 -25.37 -3.40
C VAL A 677 -3.11 -25.94 -2.80
N LYS A 678 -2.98 -25.95 -1.46
CA LYS A 678 -1.82 -26.55 -0.79
C LYS A 678 -1.67 -28.05 -1.13
N HIS A 679 -2.75 -28.81 -1.10
CA HIS A 679 -2.79 -30.24 -1.42
C HIS A 679 -2.40 -30.54 -2.87
N VAL A 680 -2.94 -29.80 -3.84
CA VAL A 680 -2.58 -29.92 -5.26
C VAL A 680 -1.07 -29.69 -5.42
N LEU A 681 -0.56 -28.56 -4.92
CA LEU A 681 0.86 -28.23 -5.02
C LEU A 681 1.78 -29.28 -4.38
N ALA A 682 1.41 -29.84 -3.22
CA ALA A 682 2.17 -30.91 -2.58
C ALA A 682 2.11 -32.25 -3.33
N SER A 683 1.01 -32.51 -4.05
CA SER A 683 0.78 -33.76 -4.79
C SER A 683 1.36 -33.74 -6.21
N THR A 684 1.65 -32.55 -6.77
CA THR A 684 2.16 -32.40 -8.15
C THR A 684 3.57 -31.82 -8.23
N ALA A 685 4.17 -31.38 -7.12
CA ALA A 685 5.54 -30.86 -7.11
C ALA A 685 6.54 -31.91 -7.62
N ARG A 686 7.46 -31.47 -8.50
CA ARG A 686 8.48 -32.33 -9.12
C ARG A 686 9.80 -32.26 -8.35
N ARG A 687 10.54 -33.36 -8.27
CA ARG A 687 11.97 -33.29 -7.89
C ARG A 687 12.74 -32.72 -9.09
N SER A 688 13.44 -31.60 -8.91
CA SER A 688 14.25 -31.02 -9.98
C SER A 688 15.45 -31.89 -10.34
N ASN A 689 15.80 -31.92 -11.63
CA ASN A 689 16.80 -32.83 -12.20
C ASN A 689 18.25 -32.30 -12.08
N SER A 690 18.49 -31.35 -11.17
CA SER A 690 19.80 -30.73 -11.04
C SER A 690 20.81 -31.67 -10.40
N SER A 691 21.94 -31.92 -11.09
CA SER A 691 23.10 -32.59 -10.50
C SER A 691 23.81 -31.78 -9.40
N ARG A 692 23.41 -30.51 -9.20
CA ARG A 692 23.85 -29.66 -8.08
C ARG A 692 23.02 -29.90 -6.80
N ASN A 693 21.97 -30.74 -6.83
CA ASN A 693 21.12 -31.02 -5.67
C ASN A 693 21.78 -32.01 -4.69
N PRO A 694 21.60 -31.83 -3.36
CA PRO A 694 22.12 -32.76 -2.37
C PRO A 694 21.26 -34.02 -2.28
N ASP A 695 21.64 -35.04 -3.05
CA ASP A 695 20.99 -36.35 -3.09
C ASP A 695 21.33 -37.27 -1.90
N GLN A 696 22.28 -36.87 -1.05
CA GLN A 696 22.72 -37.60 0.15
C GLN A 696 22.56 -36.75 1.41
N SER A 697 22.28 -37.41 2.54
CA SER A 697 22.32 -36.78 3.86
C SER A 697 23.72 -36.23 4.16
N GLN A 698 23.78 -35.12 4.89
CA GLN A 698 25.02 -34.62 5.48
C GLN A 698 25.16 -35.11 6.91
N ASP A 699 25.98 -36.14 7.08
CA ASP A 699 26.33 -36.72 8.38
C ASP A 699 27.71 -36.22 8.83
N VAL A 700 27.79 -35.69 10.05
CA VAL A 700 29.00 -35.13 10.66
C VAL A 700 29.31 -35.91 11.94
N MET A 701 30.60 -36.19 12.19
CA MET A 701 31.05 -36.76 13.46
C MET A 701 31.05 -35.68 14.54
N ILE A 702 30.18 -35.84 15.55
CA ILE A 702 30.10 -35.00 16.74
C ILE A 702 30.45 -35.88 17.95
N GLY A 703 31.51 -35.50 18.65
CA GLY A 703 32.19 -36.39 19.60
C GLY A 703 32.58 -37.71 18.93
N ASN A 704 32.00 -38.82 19.41
CA ASN A 704 32.26 -40.18 18.91
C ASN A 704 31.07 -40.77 18.12
N ARG A 705 30.08 -39.98 17.71
CA ARG A 705 28.86 -40.46 17.03
C ARG A 705 28.52 -39.60 15.81
N LEU A 706 27.89 -40.21 14.81
CA LEU A 706 27.39 -39.50 13.64
C LEU A 706 26.09 -38.75 13.97
N ALA A 707 26.01 -37.49 13.54
CA ALA A 707 24.84 -36.63 13.57
C ALA A 707 24.45 -36.22 12.14
N THR A 708 23.19 -36.38 11.78
CA THR A 708 22.66 -35.90 10.50
C THR A 708 22.21 -34.45 10.64
N PHE A 709 22.79 -33.53 9.87
CA PHE A 709 22.42 -32.10 9.90
C PHE A 709 21.58 -31.65 8.71
N GLN A 710 21.66 -32.37 7.59
CA GLN A 710 20.72 -32.28 6.48
C GLN A 710 20.36 -33.71 6.06
N ARG A 711 19.09 -33.92 5.67
CA ARG A 711 18.63 -35.21 5.15
C ARG A 711 18.53 -35.16 3.62
N HIS A 712 18.85 -36.28 2.98
CA HIS A 712 18.42 -36.55 1.61
C HIS A 712 16.89 -36.49 1.49
N TRP A 713 16.40 -36.51 0.25
CA TRP A 713 14.97 -36.59 -0.06
C TRP A 713 14.30 -37.75 0.69
N ILE A 714 13.38 -37.42 1.60
CA ILE A 714 12.57 -38.41 2.31
C ILE A 714 11.27 -38.67 1.56
N THR A 715 10.73 -39.88 1.69
CA THR A 715 9.33 -40.18 1.39
C THR A 715 8.67 -40.54 2.72
N ASN A 716 7.59 -39.84 3.05
CA ASN A 716 6.95 -39.94 4.35
C ASN A 716 5.97 -41.14 4.41
N GLY A 717 5.36 -41.38 5.57
CA GLY A 717 4.46 -42.52 5.80
C GLY A 717 3.18 -42.51 4.96
N ALA A 718 2.83 -41.37 4.36
CA ALA A 718 1.70 -41.19 3.45
C ALA A 718 2.10 -41.15 1.96
N GLY A 719 3.39 -41.31 1.65
CA GLY A 719 3.91 -41.35 0.27
C GLY A 719 4.36 -40.00 -0.30
N TYR A 720 4.25 -38.91 0.45
CA TYR A 720 4.72 -37.59 0.00
C TYR A 720 6.24 -37.49 0.09
N MET A 721 6.87 -36.93 -0.95
CA MET A 721 8.29 -36.61 -0.94
C MET A 721 8.55 -35.26 -0.27
N PHE A 722 9.63 -35.13 0.49
CA PHE A 722 9.98 -33.87 1.15
C PHE A 722 11.49 -33.67 1.28
N HIS A 723 11.94 -32.41 1.23
CA HIS A 723 13.32 -32.01 1.48
C HIS A 723 13.42 -30.57 2.01
N ASN A 724 14.23 -30.32 3.04
CA ASN A 724 14.33 -28.99 3.67
C ASN A 724 14.79 -27.87 2.72
N HIS A 725 15.43 -28.16 1.59
CA HIS A 725 15.82 -27.14 0.58
C HIS A 725 14.73 -26.85 -0.46
N PHE A 726 13.70 -27.71 -0.55
CA PHE A 726 12.77 -27.75 -1.68
C PHE A 726 11.29 -27.84 -1.28
N GLY A 727 10.97 -28.05 0.00
CA GLY A 727 9.62 -28.43 0.41
C GLY A 727 9.23 -29.78 -0.19
N PHE A 728 8.03 -29.87 -0.77
CA PHE A 728 7.60 -31.03 -1.57
C PHE A 728 8.32 -31.15 -2.92
N GLY A 729 8.86 -30.06 -3.48
CA GLY A 729 9.50 -30.06 -4.79
C GLY A 729 9.59 -28.69 -5.47
N ALA A 730 10.06 -28.70 -6.70
CA ALA A 730 9.86 -27.61 -7.63
C ALA A 730 8.38 -27.56 -8.06
N LEU A 731 7.85 -26.35 -8.19
CA LEU A 731 6.52 -26.08 -8.73
C LEU A 731 6.42 -26.57 -10.19
N ASP A 732 5.29 -27.20 -10.52
CA ASP A 732 4.94 -27.72 -11.84
C ASP A 732 3.48 -27.33 -12.13
N VAL A 733 3.30 -26.34 -13.00
CA VAL A 733 1.99 -25.73 -13.29
C VAL A 733 1.12 -26.66 -14.13
N ASP A 734 1.70 -27.27 -15.18
CA ASP A 734 0.98 -28.17 -16.07
C ASP A 734 0.54 -29.44 -15.32
N ALA A 735 1.36 -30.00 -14.42
CA ALA A 735 0.95 -31.10 -13.56
C ALA A 735 -0.18 -30.70 -12.59
N ALA A 736 -0.11 -29.50 -11.99
CA ALA A 736 -1.15 -28.98 -11.09
C ALA A 736 -2.51 -28.79 -11.82
N LEU A 737 -2.50 -28.18 -13.00
CA LEU A 737 -3.71 -28.02 -13.84
C LEU A 737 -4.29 -29.38 -14.25
N ASN A 738 -3.43 -30.32 -14.68
CA ASN A 738 -3.87 -31.66 -15.07
C ASN A 738 -4.45 -32.47 -13.89
N PHE A 739 -3.93 -32.29 -12.67
CA PHE A 739 -4.47 -32.91 -11.47
C PHE A 739 -5.87 -32.40 -11.13
N ILE A 740 -6.09 -31.08 -11.19
CA ILE A 740 -7.39 -30.44 -10.96
C ILE A 740 -8.42 -30.89 -12.02
N ARG A 741 -8.03 -30.93 -13.29
CA ARG A 741 -8.87 -31.38 -14.42
C ARG A 741 -9.27 -32.85 -14.39
N GLY A 742 -8.57 -33.65 -13.57
CA GLY A 742 -8.80 -35.08 -13.43
C GLY A 742 -9.95 -35.42 -12.47
N ASP A 743 -9.68 -36.38 -11.57
CA ASP A 743 -10.65 -36.85 -10.59
C ASP A 743 -10.63 -36.07 -9.26
N PHE A 744 -9.77 -35.06 -9.12
CA PHE A 744 -9.76 -34.20 -7.95
C PHE A 744 -11.09 -33.43 -7.81
N ARG A 745 -11.59 -33.29 -6.58
CA ARG A 745 -12.81 -32.55 -6.26
C ARG A 745 -12.50 -31.58 -5.12
N PRO A 746 -12.73 -30.26 -5.31
CA PRO A 746 -12.53 -29.27 -4.24
C PRO A 746 -13.35 -29.56 -2.98
N ASP A 747 -12.91 -28.99 -1.85
CA ASP A 747 -13.54 -29.10 -0.53
C ASP A 747 -13.71 -30.55 -0.01
N ASN A 748 -12.92 -31.49 -0.54
CA ASN A 748 -12.98 -32.92 -0.18
C ASN A 748 -11.95 -33.34 0.88
N LEU A 749 -11.31 -32.38 1.55
CA LEU A 749 -10.30 -32.60 2.60
C LEU A 749 -10.89 -32.65 4.03
N GLY A 750 -12.21 -32.57 4.16
CA GLY A 750 -12.93 -32.50 5.44
C GLY A 750 -12.74 -31.18 6.18
N GLU A 751 -13.41 -30.99 7.32
CA GLU A 751 -13.23 -29.81 8.17
C GLU A 751 -11.84 -29.84 8.84
N GLN A 752 -11.05 -28.77 8.68
CA GLN A 752 -9.75 -28.67 9.35
C GLN A 752 -9.93 -28.53 10.86
N GLN A 753 -9.28 -29.42 11.61
CA GLN A 753 -9.21 -29.39 13.06
C GLN A 753 -7.82 -28.96 13.53
N LEU A 754 -7.78 -28.39 14.74
CA LEU A 754 -6.55 -28.01 15.43
C LEU A 754 -6.50 -28.77 16.76
N SER A 755 -5.42 -29.51 17.00
CA SER A 755 -5.22 -30.15 18.30
C SER A 755 -4.87 -29.11 19.38
N GLU A 756 -5.15 -29.45 20.63
CA GLU A 756 -4.46 -28.84 21.76
C GLU A 756 -2.94 -29.09 21.67
N TRP A 757 -2.15 -28.35 22.44
CA TRP A 757 -0.74 -28.67 22.65
C TRP A 757 -0.61 -29.96 23.46
N ILE A 758 0.08 -30.95 22.88
CA ILE A 758 0.35 -32.24 23.51
C ILE A 758 1.76 -32.18 24.07
N SER A 759 1.86 -31.87 25.36
CA SER A 759 3.13 -31.65 26.05
C SER A 759 3.75 -32.94 26.60
N TYR A 760 5.08 -32.99 26.59
CA TYR A 760 5.86 -33.90 27.43
C TYR A 760 5.64 -33.56 28.91
N ALA A 761 5.46 -34.59 29.74
CA ALA A 761 5.09 -34.46 31.15
C ALA A 761 6.10 -35.12 32.11
N GLY A 762 7.37 -35.21 31.70
CA GLY A 762 8.47 -35.72 32.53
C GLY A 762 9.38 -34.61 33.07
N ASP A 763 10.48 -35.01 33.69
CA ASP A 763 11.47 -34.11 34.29
C ASP A 763 12.30 -33.35 33.25
N VAL A 764 12.96 -32.27 33.69
CA VAL A 764 13.97 -31.52 32.92
C VAL A 764 15.11 -32.47 32.50
N LEU A 765 15.52 -32.39 31.23
CA LEU A 765 16.52 -33.27 30.63
C LEU A 765 17.77 -32.48 30.21
N ASN A 766 18.95 -32.89 30.68
CA ASN A 766 20.20 -32.26 30.22
C ASN A 766 20.47 -32.58 28.75
N ILE A 767 20.90 -31.58 27.99
CA ILE A 767 21.39 -31.75 26.61
C ILE A 767 22.87 -32.19 26.69
N PRO A 768 23.27 -33.33 26.11
CA PRO A 768 24.66 -33.77 26.14
C PRO A 768 25.58 -32.91 25.26
N ASP A 769 26.52 -32.22 25.90
CA ASP A 769 27.63 -31.46 25.28
C ASP A 769 28.39 -32.33 24.26
N HIS A 770 28.53 -31.82 23.03
CA HIS A 770 29.28 -32.43 21.94
C HIS A 770 29.01 -33.93 21.66
N ASP A 771 27.77 -34.42 21.79
CA ASP A 771 27.41 -35.81 21.43
C ASP A 771 26.44 -35.87 20.24
N GLY A 772 26.89 -36.40 19.09
CA GLY A 772 26.00 -36.70 17.95
C GLY A 772 24.91 -37.74 18.26
N GLY A 773 25.07 -38.46 19.38
CA GLY A 773 24.02 -39.24 20.01
C GLY A 773 22.81 -38.42 20.44
N GLY A 774 23.03 -37.20 20.94
CA GLY A 774 22.02 -36.25 21.39
C GLY A 774 21.20 -36.70 22.60
N LEU A 775 20.34 -35.78 23.05
CA LEU A 775 19.18 -36.07 23.88
C LEU A 775 18.06 -36.66 23.01
N GLU A 776 17.45 -37.76 23.43
CA GLU A 776 16.17 -38.24 22.88
C GLU A 776 15.09 -38.20 23.96
N SER A 777 13.91 -37.68 23.61
CA SER A 777 12.71 -37.70 24.47
C SER A 777 11.49 -38.09 23.63
N SER A 778 10.46 -38.64 24.25
CA SER A 778 9.29 -39.16 23.54
C SER A 778 7.99 -38.88 24.27
N LEU A 779 6.93 -38.60 23.51
CA LEU A 779 5.55 -38.49 23.99
C LEU A 779 4.61 -39.28 23.08
N ASN A 780 3.47 -39.71 23.61
CA ASN A 780 2.47 -40.45 22.86
C ASN A 780 1.27 -39.56 22.55
N VAL A 781 0.93 -39.44 21.27
CA VAL A 781 -0.23 -38.71 20.76
C VAL A 781 -1.40 -39.67 20.58
N ASP A 782 -2.53 -39.40 21.26
CA ASP A 782 -3.77 -40.17 21.09
C ASP A 782 -4.85 -39.31 20.42
N LEU A 783 -4.60 -38.98 19.15
CA LEU A 783 -5.59 -38.39 18.23
C LEU A 783 -6.26 -39.50 17.39
N PRO A 784 -7.42 -39.23 16.77
CA PRO A 784 -8.07 -40.17 15.87
C PRO A 784 -7.12 -40.63 14.75
N ALA A 785 -7.19 -41.91 14.36
CA ALA A 785 -6.29 -42.44 13.33
C ALA A 785 -6.44 -41.76 11.94
N ARG A 786 -7.61 -41.16 11.68
CA ARG A 786 -7.93 -40.41 10.43
C ARG A 786 -7.60 -38.92 10.50
N ALA A 787 -6.95 -38.45 11.57
CA ALA A 787 -6.56 -37.05 11.74
C ALA A 787 -5.33 -36.72 10.86
N ASN A 788 -5.46 -36.86 9.54
CA ASN A 788 -4.33 -36.80 8.61
C ASN A 788 -3.66 -35.41 8.66
N ILE A 789 -2.36 -35.38 8.95
CA ILE A 789 -1.62 -34.15 9.26
C ILE A 789 -1.57 -33.21 8.06
N GLU A 790 -1.89 -31.93 8.28
CA GLU A 790 -1.68 -30.84 7.34
C GLU A 790 -0.42 -30.03 7.68
N ALA A 791 -0.14 -29.86 8.98
CA ALA A 791 1.11 -29.31 9.49
C ALA A 791 1.33 -29.76 10.94
N ALA A 792 2.59 -29.98 11.31
CA ALA A 792 2.99 -30.22 12.70
C ALA A 792 3.85 -29.06 13.22
N GLN A 793 3.45 -28.45 14.33
CA GLN A 793 4.27 -27.50 15.07
C GLN A 793 4.90 -28.17 16.30
N LEU A 794 6.14 -27.80 16.58
CA LEU A 794 6.91 -28.23 17.74
C LEU A 794 7.28 -27.00 18.56
N TRP A 795 6.87 -26.96 19.83
CA TRP A 795 7.38 -25.98 20.80
C TRP A 795 8.47 -26.66 21.63
N VAL A 796 9.64 -26.04 21.71
CA VAL A 796 10.78 -26.49 22.52
C VAL A 796 11.16 -25.38 23.49
N ASN A 797 11.25 -25.70 24.78
CA ASN A 797 11.55 -24.75 25.84
C ASN A 797 12.64 -25.30 26.77
N GLY A 798 13.62 -24.46 27.14
CA GLY A 798 14.76 -24.85 27.97
C GLY A 798 15.87 -23.80 27.96
N THR A 799 17.12 -24.23 28.13
CA THR A 799 18.29 -23.33 28.10
C THR A 799 19.45 -23.92 27.32
N HIS A 800 20.33 -23.07 26.77
CA HIS A 800 21.65 -23.46 26.25
C HIS A 800 22.60 -22.27 26.31
N ASP A 801 23.88 -22.45 26.65
CA ASP A 801 24.87 -21.36 26.66
C ASP A 801 25.06 -20.70 25.27
N ASN A 802 24.77 -21.46 24.19
CA ASN A 802 24.74 -20.97 22.81
C ASN A 802 23.69 -21.74 21.98
N LEU A 803 22.58 -21.09 21.63
CA LEU A 803 21.48 -21.72 20.88
C LEU A 803 21.84 -22.08 19.43
N SER A 804 22.90 -21.50 18.85
CA SER A 804 23.29 -21.79 17.47
C SER A 804 23.81 -23.22 17.29
N ASP A 805 24.28 -23.88 18.34
CA ASP A 805 24.88 -25.21 18.27
C ASP A 805 23.84 -26.35 18.22
N LEU A 806 22.58 -26.03 18.49
CA LEU A 806 21.50 -27.00 18.63
C LEU A 806 20.87 -27.42 17.29
N SER A 807 20.95 -28.71 16.96
CA SER A 807 20.06 -29.36 15.99
C SER A 807 18.80 -29.88 16.70
N ILE A 808 17.64 -29.72 16.07
CA ILE A 808 16.36 -30.23 16.59
C ILE A 808 15.67 -31.06 15.50
N GLU A 809 15.53 -32.36 15.74
CA GLU A 809 14.84 -33.33 14.87
C GLU A 809 13.57 -33.87 15.55
N LEU A 810 12.51 -34.05 14.76
CA LEU A 810 11.27 -34.71 15.18
C LEU A 810 11.06 -35.98 14.35
N THR A 811 10.65 -37.06 15.01
CA THR A 811 10.32 -38.36 14.39
C THR A 811 8.85 -38.72 14.61
N SER A 812 8.13 -39.04 13.53
CA SER A 812 6.72 -39.44 13.56
C SER A 812 6.53 -40.92 13.95
N PRO A 813 5.29 -41.35 14.29
CA PRO A 813 4.95 -42.76 14.53
C PRO A 813 5.24 -43.67 13.34
N SER A 814 5.16 -43.15 12.11
CA SER A 814 5.51 -43.87 10.86
C SER A 814 7.02 -44.05 10.67
N GLY A 815 7.84 -43.36 11.47
CA GLY A 815 9.30 -43.39 11.38
C GLY A 815 9.92 -42.28 10.51
N THR A 816 9.10 -41.41 9.92
CA THR A 816 9.55 -40.21 9.18
C THR A 816 10.31 -39.28 10.10
N ARG A 817 11.41 -38.69 9.62
CA ARG A 817 12.28 -37.81 10.40
C ARG A 817 12.43 -36.47 9.71
N SER A 818 12.20 -35.38 10.43
CA SER A 818 12.34 -34.02 9.95
C SER A 818 13.26 -33.24 10.86
N ILE A 819 14.25 -32.54 10.29
CA ILE A 819 15.12 -31.60 11.03
C ILE A 819 14.43 -30.24 10.98
N LEU A 820 13.95 -29.75 12.14
CA LEU A 820 13.25 -28.48 12.27
C LEU A 820 14.21 -27.32 12.52
N ASN A 821 15.30 -27.57 13.24
CA ASN A 821 16.43 -26.65 13.31
C ASN A 821 17.75 -27.31 12.94
N GLN A 822 18.59 -26.59 12.20
CA GLN A 822 19.95 -26.99 11.82
C GLN A 822 20.99 -26.31 12.72
N VAL A 823 22.14 -26.97 12.91
CA VAL A 823 23.27 -26.42 13.67
C VAL A 823 23.91 -25.21 12.97
N PHE A 824 24.67 -24.44 13.75
CA PHE A 824 25.44 -23.27 13.34
C PHE A 824 24.61 -22.21 12.60
N ASN A 825 23.34 -22.12 12.99
CA ASN A 825 22.39 -21.12 12.50
C ASN A 825 22.66 -19.74 13.14
N ASN A 826 22.01 -18.70 12.62
CA ASN A 826 22.12 -17.32 13.09
C ASN A 826 21.20 -16.97 14.27
N ALA A 827 20.97 -17.89 15.20
CA ALA A 827 20.39 -17.57 16.50
C ALA A 827 21.19 -16.47 17.21
N ILE A 828 20.49 -15.66 18.02
CA ILE A 828 21.04 -14.43 18.58
C ILE A 828 22.19 -14.76 19.54
N ALA A 829 23.40 -14.36 19.17
CA ALA A 829 24.60 -14.62 19.96
C ALA A 829 24.51 -13.97 21.34
N GLY A 830 24.60 -14.79 22.40
CA GLY A 830 24.45 -14.37 23.79
C GLY A 830 23.04 -14.50 24.35
N ASP A 831 22.07 -14.99 23.58
CA ASP A 831 20.82 -15.50 24.14
C ASP A 831 20.99 -16.96 24.57
N THR A 832 20.48 -17.27 25.76
CA THR A 832 20.56 -18.59 26.37
C THR A 832 19.20 -19.23 26.63
N GLN A 833 18.10 -18.54 26.35
CA GLN A 833 16.75 -19.06 26.53
C GLN A 833 16.28 -19.77 25.26
N LEU A 834 16.18 -21.10 25.32
CA LEU A 834 15.50 -21.86 24.29
C LEU A 834 13.99 -21.68 24.50
N ASP A 835 13.33 -21.00 23.57
CA ASP A 835 11.87 -20.90 23.53
C ASP A 835 11.42 -20.75 22.07
N TRP A 836 11.35 -21.87 21.34
CA TRP A 836 11.14 -21.89 19.89
C TRP A 836 9.90 -22.70 19.49
N GLN A 837 8.99 -22.08 18.75
CA GLN A 837 7.89 -22.72 18.02
C GLN A 837 8.29 -22.91 16.55
N LEU A 838 8.66 -24.13 16.18
CA LEU A 838 9.11 -24.55 14.85
C LEU A 838 7.96 -25.27 14.10
N LEU A 839 8.00 -25.34 12.77
CA LEU A 839 6.99 -26.03 11.95
C LEU A 839 7.62 -27.05 10.98
N SER A 840 6.95 -28.18 10.76
CA SER A 840 7.31 -29.15 9.72
C SER A 840 6.11 -29.58 8.87
N ASN A 841 6.27 -29.48 7.55
CA ASN A 841 5.36 -30.02 6.54
C ASN A 841 5.72 -31.46 6.11
N ALA A 842 6.87 -31.98 6.54
CA ALA A 842 7.38 -33.30 6.12
C ALA A 842 6.45 -34.47 6.49
N PHE A 843 5.56 -34.27 7.46
CA PHE A 843 4.61 -35.27 7.96
C PHE A 843 3.24 -35.22 7.27
N TYR A 844 3.08 -34.41 6.21
CA TYR A 844 1.80 -34.22 5.51
C TYR A 844 1.14 -35.53 5.08
N GLY A 845 -0.15 -35.68 5.37
CA GLY A 845 -0.94 -36.88 5.11
C GLY A 845 -0.77 -38.02 6.13
N GLU A 846 0.26 -38.00 7.00
CA GLU A 846 0.44 -39.07 7.98
C GLU A 846 -0.60 -39.03 9.11
N SER A 847 -0.80 -40.18 9.77
CA SER A 847 -1.55 -40.24 11.03
C SER A 847 -0.68 -39.72 12.18
N PRO A 848 -1.16 -38.77 13.01
CA PRO A 848 -0.42 -38.25 14.15
C PRO A 848 -0.44 -39.22 15.34
N ARG A 849 -1.24 -40.29 15.28
CA ARG A 849 -1.45 -41.20 16.41
C ARG A 849 -0.25 -42.09 16.66
N GLY A 850 0.26 -42.08 17.89
CA GLY A 850 1.31 -42.97 18.37
C GLY A 850 2.49 -42.23 18.99
N LEU A 851 3.65 -42.90 19.02
CA LEU A 851 4.85 -42.41 19.68
C LEU A 851 5.63 -41.45 18.78
N TRP A 852 5.71 -40.18 19.20
CA TRP A 852 6.60 -39.17 18.64
C TRP A 852 7.89 -39.10 19.44
N ARG A 853 9.01 -38.80 18.76
CA ARG A 853 10.32 -38.61 19.42
C ARG A 853 10.96 -37.30 18.96
N ILE A 854 11.35 -36.46 19.91
CA ILE A 854 12.27 -35.35 19.68
C ILE A 854 13.70 -35.84 19.88
N LYS A 855 14.62 -35.35 19.05
CA LYS A 855 16.06 -35.48 19.24
C LYS A 855 16.69 -34.09 19.22
N ILE A 856 17.48 -33.76 20.24
CA ILE A 856 18.27 -32.53 20.31
C ILE A 856 19.75 -32.90 20.34
N ILE A 857 20.55 -32.27 19.48
CA ILE A 857 22.00 -32.49 19.40
C ILE A 857 22.69 -31.16 19.62
N ASP A 858 23.59 -31.09 20.59
CA ASP A 858 24.61 -30.05 20.64
C ASP A 858 25.83 -30.47 19.80
N ALA A 859 26.31 -29.55 18.96
CA ALA A 859 27.38 -29.76 18.00
C ALA A 859 28.67 -28.98 18.30
N ALA A 860 28.69 -28.13 19.34
CA ALA A 860 29.90 -27.45 19.83
C ALA A 860 30.46 -28.19 21.06
N VAL A 861 31.53 -27.65 21.65
CA VAL A 861 32.16 -28.18 22.87
C VAL A 861 32.15 -27.11 23.97
N GLY A 862 31.59 -27.45 25.11
CA GLY A 862 31.72 -26.68 26.36
C GLY A 862 30.72 -25.54 26.55
N ASP A 863 29.82 -25.33 25.58
CA ASP A 863 28.54 -24.66 25.78
C ASP A 863 27.52 -25.75 26.19
N THR A 864 26.62 -25.49 27.15
CA THR A 864 25.78 -26.56 27.77
C THR A 864 24.34 -26.12 28.00
N GLY A 865 23.41 -27.06 28.26
CA GLY A 865 22.02 -26.68 28.56
C GLY A 865 21.05 -27.81 28.90
N SER A 866 19.76 -27.44 28.94
CA SER A 866 18.63 -28.30 29.30
C SER A 866 17.44 -28.16 28.36
N LEU A 867 16.70 -29.26 28.21
CA LEU A 867 15.33 -29.28 27.70
C LEU A 867 14.39 -29.32 28.89
N ASP A 868 13.70 -28.21 29.16
CA ASP A 868 12.80 -28.08 30.30
C ASP A 868 11.41 -28.62 29.97
N SER A 869 10.92 -28.35 28.75
CA SER A 869 9.70 -28.97 28.22
C SER A 869 9.65 -28.92 26.69
N TRP A 870 8.80 -29.76 26.10
CA TRP A 870 8.44 -29.67 24.68
C TRP A 870 7.01 -30.13 24.45
N ALA A 871 6.38 -29.63 23.39
CA ALA A 871 5.01 -29.95 23.02
C ALA A 871 4.83 -30.01 21.50
N ILE A 872 3.88 -30.82 21.03
CA ILE A 872 3.50 -30.89 19.61
C ILE A 872 2.05 -30.45 19.43
N ARG A 873 1.77 -29.74 18.34
CA ARG A 873 0.41 -29.36 17.91
C ARG A 873 0.21 -29.66 16.44
N PHE A 874 -0.96 -30.16 16.07
CA PHE A 874 -1.28 -30.58 14.71
C PHE A 874 -2.47 -29.81 14.15
N TRP A 875 -2.33 -29.34 12.91
CA TRP A 875 -3.45 -29.08 12.02
C TRP A 875 -3.70 -30.36 11.25
N HIS A 876 -4.96 -30.78 11.15
CA HIS A 876 -5.30 -32.02 10.46
C HIS A 876 -6.69 -31.99 9.83
N GLY A 877 -6.85 -32.72 8.73
CA GLY A 877 -8.12 -32.93 8.03
C GLY A 877 -8.55 -34.39 8.05
N GLU A 878 -9.63 -34.70 7.33
CA GLU A 878 -10.05 -36.07 7.01
C GLU A 878 -9.74 -36.36 5.53
N HIS A 879 -8.47 -36.23 5.14
CA HIS A 879 -8.05 -36.47 3.75
C HIS A 879 -8.42 -37.90 3.28
N PRO A 880 -8.87 -38.08 2.01
CA PRO A 880 -9.27 -39.38 1.44
C PRO A 880 -8.22 -40.50 1.51
#